data_AF-A0A428STN0-F1
#
_entry.id   AF-A0A428STN0-F1
#
_cell.length_a   1.000
_cell.length_b   1.000
_cell.length_c   1.000
_cell.angle_alpha   90.00
_cell.angle_beta   90.00
_cell.angle_gamma   90.00
#
_symmetry.space_group_name_H-M   'P 1'
#
loop_
_entity.id
_entity.type
_entity.pdbx_description
1 polymer ?
#
loop_
_entity_poly.entity_id
_entity_poly.type
_entity_poly.pdbx_seq_one_letter_code
_entity_poly.pdbx_strand_id
1 'polypeptide(L)'
;MSRNDTYCAICGAPAHEIDIDSYDSSRVSDESTAWLDRVNILAGPSDVSEKQYQDYNWYDSVTTNRRVGKQLGSSTIRVYDWTEPHDLLVPLHDDCYDLLKKVAAPRDINVEVIHETLKCHCPTPEALALDYDYGDASACQDEHWKRISGMEYLVASPMNIPRVKDFMELILADSKLQESDESCAVSPQKDDTNKDALNSLPGELMSQMLQYLDNDSICAMRLASRSAVTETSSNAFWKHKLLSEMQWMLEYLPSESDLPSSQTDWFKLYKALRAIGKGQDVRHPLTTTGLRNRCRVWGLCCRILEEYRPRRIAHKDEVMHKSPVLEKADNTIQPLLRYPSEPGLIWSTIGLVHTFEGIQGANPVIDVFWSRNGELAGIGSYPSILGTRRAVGSKDLYMTNERVRIPKNAWITELVITSQEEKDESDLNKIIRKVVGLRFIFSEGDPVQVGQAEGDARVISPDPGHFVVGFKVSWSPRKPISNLSLLFQPSTKAPQDERQDSFRRLEPQKVLDEDGNPIPYNKPESTGHLWKNELPPRELKILPTETGYLSPDVDRDDLLMEPLIFGTTERDLDMISAIGVDAQLRGFELCMDNGHEKWTRTIGHGYAMQYLSIDGRGGERIVDCCVNISDVVRGIRFITNRGRNLIVGDSEKGRDFRQRELKPHLSSLMGIYCHWTNRHTPGTDLTAVGYFTRKRRTPGRIPKMVEDEQGRYWTPTPPPGAVIREVGPIFGQREFEHGRFKAIRHIPSSDATMSWLDCSRPIESIKVALCHGTESSQLPLVSLSLKYSDDQTTSSIGPTKFSSPTDTHGRNGNYWCWCPEGSEGSHRDEELEERPHYIEDSWNAEGSLKFVQLWVDDDGVLTGLQFITQDRKESPAWGYCVGEKPVKLPLQAQKKNRAAGLKFFIDRIQRGVLREDYVVVAVQLIGLTKV
;
A
#
# COMPACT_ATOMS: atom_id res chain seq x y z
N MET A 1 10.83 23.92 30.30
CA MET A 1 10.78 23.44 28.91
C MET A 1 11.34 24.56 28.05
N SER A 2 12.49 24.34 27.39
CA SER A 2 12.99 25.28 26.38
C SER A 2 11.91 25.44 25.31
N ARG A 3 11.72 26.67 24.84
CA ARG A 3 10.64 27.01 23.93
C ARG A 3 11.23 27.02 22.52
N ASN A 4 10.85 26.05 21.71
CA ASN A 4 11.37 25.95 20.35
C ASN A 4 10.90 27.13 19.49
N ASP A 5 11.73 27.52 18.53
CA ASP A 5 11.41 28.57 17.58
C ASP A 5 10.36 28.07 16.58
N THR A 6 9.51 28.98 16.13
CA THR A 6 8.53 28.72 15.08
C THR A 6 8.88 29.53 13.84
N TYR A 7 8.67 28.96 12.66
CA TYR A 7 9.07 29.55 11.39
C TYR A 7 7.85 29.95 10.54
N CYS A 8 7.99 31.03 9.78
CA CYS A 8 6.96 31.52 8.86
C CYS A 8 6.75 30.54 7.68
N ALA A 9 5.49 30.22 7.38
CA ALA A 9 5.12 29.21 6.39
C ALA A 9 5.47 29.56 4.93
N ILE A 10 5.79 30.82 4.61
CA ILE A 10 6.20 31.22 3.25
C ILE A 10 7.72 31.27 3.14
N CYS A 11 8.40 31.95 4.08
CA CYS A 11 9.83 32.27 3.93
C CYS A 11 10.77 31.39 4.76
N GLY A 12 10.24 30.61 5.70
CA GLY A 12 11.01 29.76 6.60
C GLY A 12 11.85 30.51 7.65
N ALA A 13 11.79 31.84 7.69
CA ALA A 13 12.49 32.64 8.70
C ALA A 13 11.75 32.61 10.05
N PRO A 14 12.42 32.94 11.17
CA PRO A 14 11.81 32.96 12.49
C PRO A 14 10.61 33.90 12.55
N ALA A 15 9.51 33.42 13.13
CA ALA A 15 8.30 34.20 13.37
C ALA A 15 8.35 34.91 14.74
N HIS A 16 9.48 35.56 15.03
CA HIS A 16 9.72 36.33 16.25
C HIS A 16 10.93 37.25 16.07
N GLU A 17 11.06 38.23 16.97
CA GLU A 17 12.22 39.12 17.04
C GLU A 17 13.52 38.33 17.29
N ILE A 18 14.55 38.63 16.50
CA ILE A 18 15.88 38.02 16.61
C ILE A 18 16.91 39.00 17.18
N ASP A 19 17.93 38.48 17.86
CA ASP A 19 19.05 39.28 18.36
C ASP A 19 19.98 39.73 17.21
N ILE A 20 19.82 40.98 16.79
CA ILE A 20 20.56 41.55 15.65
C ILE A 20 22.04 41.82 15.94
N ASP A 21 22.42 42.02 17.21
CA ASP A 21 23.82 42.29 17.60
C ASP A 21 24.74 41.10 17.29
N SER A 22 24.14 39.94 17.01
CA SER A 22 24.83 38.73 16.61
C SER A 22 25.05 38.55 15.11
N TYR A 23 24.59 39.50 14.28
CA TYR A 23 24.75 39.51 12.83
C TYR A 23 25.71 40.62 12.35
N ASP A 24 26.22 40.50 11.13
CA ASP A 24 27.06 41.53 10.51
C ASP A 24 26.23 42.79 10.23
N SER A 25 26.44 43.82 11.05
CA SER A 25 25.80 45.15 10.95
C SER A 25 26.01 45.86 9.61
N SER A 26 26.98 45.43 8.79
CA SER A 26 27.16 45.94 7.42
C SER A 26 26.15 45.35 6.42
N ARG A 27 25.47 44.25 6.80
CA ARG A 27 24.56 43.47 5.94
C ARG A 27 23.11 43.52 6.40
N VAL A 28 22.86 43.71 7.68
CA VAL A 28 21.53 43.84 8.28
C VAL A 28 21.50 44.99 9.29
N SER A 29 20.35 45.63 9.41
CA SER A 29 20.04 46.70 10.37
C SER A 29 18.69 46.44 11.06
N ASP A 30 18.44 47.10 12.19
CA ASP A 30 17.17 46.98 12.94
C ASP A 30 15.95 47.22 12.04
N GLU A 31 16.03 48.27 11.21
CA GLU A 31 14.99 48.60 10.22
C GLU A 31 14.75 47.48 9.22
N SER A 32 15.80 46.73 8.85
CA SER A 32 15.72 45.64 7.89
C SER A 32 15.22 44.32 8.50
N THR A 33 15.27 44.13 9.82
CA THR A 33 14.85 42.88 10.49
C THR A 33 13.55 43.02 11.28
N ALA A 34 13.09 44.25 11.56
CA ALA A 34 11.86 44.53 12.33
C ALA A 34 10.58 43.86 11.79
N TRP A 35 10.57 43.43 10.53
CA TRP A 35 9.45 42.72 9.92
C TRP A 35 9.22 41.30 10.48
N LEU A 36 10.22 40.69 11.11
CA LEU A 36 10.14 39.32 11.66
C LEU A 36 9.19 39.21 12.86
N ASP A 37 8.94 40.31 13.56
CA ASP A 37 7.97 40.37 14.66
C ASP A 37 6.53 40.62 14.16
N ARG A 38 6.36 41.01 12.89
CA ARG A 38 5.05 41.27 12.28
C ARG A 38 4.46 39.99 11.70
N VAL A 39 3.90 39.16 12.59
CA VAL A 39 3.35 37.84 12.27
C VAL A 39 1.83 37.83 12.41
N ASN A 40 1.16 37.42 11.34
CA ASN A 40 -0.26 37.12 11.26
C ASN A 40 -0.50 35.60 11.28
N ILE A 41 -1.63 35.18 11.86
CA ILE A 41 -2.05 33.77 11.85
C ILE A 41 -3.19 33.56 10.86
N LEU A 42 -2.98 32.62 9.94
CA LEU A 42 -3.98 32.12 9.01
C LEU A 42 -4.73 30.92 9.62
N ALA A 43 -6.06 30.98 9.64
CA ALA A 43 -6.95 29.94 10.19
C ALA A 43 -7.99 29.45 9.16
N GLY A 44 -8.53 28.25 9.38
CA GLY A 44 -9.57 27.64 8.54
C GLY A 44 -10.98 28.19 8.79
N PRO A 45 -11.95 27.92 7.89
CA PRO A 45 -13.31 28.48 7.95
C PRO A 45 -14.21 27.89 9.07
N SER A 46 -13.84 26.79 9.72
CA SER A 46 -14.72 26.04 10.65
C SER A 46 -14.89 26.68 12.03
N ASP A 47 -14.01 27.60 12.43
CA ASP A 47 -13.92 28.11 13.80
C ASP A 47 -14.62 29.46 14.04
N VAL A 48 -15.41 29.97 13.08
CA VAL A 48 -16.17 31.22 13.27
C VAL A 48 -17.47 30.96 14.05
N SER A 49 -17.35 30.46 15.28
CA SER A 49 -18.41 30.60 16.27
C SER A 49 -18.34 32.01 16.88
N GLU A 50 -19.45 32.73 16.80
CA GLU A 50 -19.63 34.09 17.28
C GLU A 50 -19.10 34.31 18.70
N LYS A 51 -17.88 34.83 18.84
CA LYS A 51 -17.47 35.65 19.99
C LYS A 51 -16.68 36.86 19.49
N GLN A 52 -17.43 37.93 19.20
CA GLN A 52 -17.03 39.34 19.13
C GLN A 52 -15.55 39.63 18.81
N TYR A 53 -15.13 39.61 17.55
CA TYR A 53 -14.05 40.50 17.06
C TYR A 53 -14.33 40.81 15.57
N GLN A 54 -14.94 41.96 15.32
CA GLN A 54 -15.37 42.41 14.00
C GLN A 54 -14.17 42.93 13.20
N ASP A 55 -13.70 42.13 12.25
CA ASP A 55 -13.54 42.41 10.82
C ASP A 55 -12.32 41.68 10.24
N TYR A 56 -12.61 40.71 9.38
CA TYR A 56 -11.71 39.85 8.58
C TYR A 56 -10.94 38.74 9.32
N ASN A 57 -10.83 37.56 8.66
CA ASN A 57 -10.21 36.28 9.07
C ASN A 57 -8.70 36.34 9.39
N TRP A 58 -8.26 37.36 10.11
CA TRP A 58 -6.87 37.70 10.39
C TRP A 58 -6.75 37.96 11.89
N TYR A 59 -5.96 37.15 12.60
CA TYR A 59 -5.73 37.36 14.02
C TYR A 59 -4.45 38.17 14.23
N ASP A 60 -4.60 39.38 14.75
CA ASP A 60 -3.51 40.13 15.40
C ASP A 60 -3.13 39.40 16.69
N SER A 61 -2.09 38.57 16.63
CA SER A 61 -1.10 38.31 17.70
C SER A 61 -0.54 36.88 17.64
N VAL A 62 0.77 36.77 17.41
CA VAL A 62 1.57 35.65 17.91
C VAL A 62 2.36 36.16 19.10
N THR A 63 2.00 35.75 20.31
CA THR A 63 2.93 35.90 21.44
C THR A 63 3.96 34.78 21.41
N THR A 64 5.03 34.97 20.63
CA THR A 64 6.34 34.38 20.94
C THR A 64 6.91 35.13 22.15
N ASN A 65 6.43 34.77 23.34
CA ASN A 65 7.14 34.94 24.62
C ASN A 65 7.73 36.29 25.08
N ARG A 66 7.24 37.47 24.64
CA ARG A 66 6.93 38.59 25.57
C ARG A 66 6.13 39.74 24.91
N ARG A 67 5.33 40.41 25.75
CA ARG A 67 4.42 41.56 25.52
C ARG A 67 5.14 42.76 24.87
N VAL A 68 4.49 43.71 24.17
CA VAL A 68 3.39 44.65 24.57
C VAL A 68 2.81 45.28 23.28
N GLY A 69 1.54 45.65 23.07
CA GLY A 69 0.36 45.85 23.92
C GLY A 69 -0.89 45.97 23.04
N LYS A 70 -2.04 45.41 23.40
CA LYS A 70 -2.99 45.90 24.42
C LYS A 70 -3.73 44.67 24.95
N GLN A 71 -3.97 44.60 26.26
CA GLN A 71 -4.50 43.41 26.97
C GLN A 71 -5.66 42.70 26.23
N LEU A 72 -5.36 41.54 25.67
CA LEU A 72 -6.21 40.36 25.66
C LEU A 72 -5.44 39.24 26.39
N GLY A 73 -6.16 38.35 27.07
CA GLY A 73 -5.66 37.48 28.14
C GLY A 73 -4.46 36.59 27.79
N SER A 74 -3.83 36.06 28.83
CA SER A 74 -2.59 35.26 28.82
C SER A 74 -2.74 33.85 28.21
N SER A 75 -3.00 33.73 26.91
CA SER A 75 -3.06 32.43 26.22
C SER A 75 -1.93 32.28 25.21
N THR A 76 -1.13 31.22 25.35
CA THR A 76 -0.21 30.73 24.31
C THR A 76 -1.01 30.02 23.23
N ILE A 77 -0.87 30.44 21.97
CA ILE A 77 -1.51 29.79 20.82
C ILE A 77 -0.50 28.80 20.22
N ARG A 78 -0.96 27.58 19.95
CA ARG A 78 -0.16 26.56 19.27
C ARG A 78 -0.46 26.61 17.77
N VAL A 79 0.60 26.63 16.97
CA VAL A 79 0.52 26.63 15.50
C VAL A 79 1.13 25.34 14.95
N TYR A 80 0.84 25.00 13.70
CA TYR A 80 1.24 23.73 13.08
C TYR A 80 0.78 22.48 13.86
N ASP A 81 -0.32 22.60 14.61
CA ASP A 81 -0.95 21.49 15.32
C ASP A 81 -2.37 21.26 14.79
N TRP A 82 -2.71 19.99 14.63
CA TRP A 82 -4.00 19.48 14.13
C TRP A 82 -4.62 18.47 15.11
N THR A 83 -4.01 18.27 16.28
CA THR A 83 -4.46 17.34 17.33
C THR A 83 -5.42 17.99 18.33
N GLU A 84 -5.46 19.32 18.37
CA GLU A 84 -6.46 20.06 19.12
C GLU A 84 -7.81 20.08 18.36
N PRO A 85 -8.95 20.28 19.04
CA PRO A 85 -10.27 20.36 18.39
C PRO A 85 -10.44 21.57 17.44
N HIS A 86 -9.38 22.34 17.17
CA HIS A 86 -9.35 23.55 16.36
C HIS A 86 -8.69 23.28 15.00
N ASP A 87 -9.05 24.05 13.98
CA ASP A 87 -8.42 23.95 12.65
C ASP A 87 -6.93 24.38 12.69
N LEU A 88 -6.10 23.82 11.79
CA LEU A 88 -4.66 24.12 11.68
C LEU A 88 -4.39 25.64 11.63
N LEU A 89 -3.56 26.15 12.53
CA LEU A 89 -3.12 27.56 12.53
C LEU A 89 -1.74 27.70 11.89
N VAL A 90 -1.60 28.66 10.97
CA VAL A 90 -0.38 28.83 10.16
C VAL A 90 0.19 30.26 10.30
N PRO A 91 1.42 30.43 10.82
CA PRO A 91 2.06 31.75 10.99
C PRO A 91 2.70 32.26 9.71
N LEU A 92 2.44 33.53 9.40
CA LEU A 92 2.90 34.23 8.19
C LEU A 92 3.36 35.63 8.56
N HIS A 93 4.50 36.07 8.01
CA HIS A 93 4.87 37.48 8.10
C HIS A 93 3.97 38.33 7.18
N ASP A 94 3.64 39.54 7.61
CA ASP A 94 2.88 40.51 6.82
C ASP A 94 3.53 40.76 5.46
N ASP A 95 4.84 41.03 5.48
CA ASP A 95 5.66 41.26 4.29
C ASP A 95 5.61 40.05 3.32
N CYS A 96 5.59 38.83 3.85
CA CYS A 96 5.50 37.62 3.03
C CYS A 96 4.12 37.46 2.38
N TYR A 97 3.05 37.73 3.13
CA TYR A 97 1.70 37.66 2.59
C TYR A 97 1.41 38.79 1.57
N ASP A 98 1.94 39.99 1.80
CA ASP A 98 1.89 41.09 0.84
C ASP A 98 2.65 40.75 -0.44
N LEU A 99 3.82 40.11 -0.32
CA LEU A 99 4.54 39.63 -1.49
C LEU A 99 3.73 38.57 -2.25
N LEU A 100 3.11 37.63 -1.54
CA LEU A 100 2.22 36.62 -2.14
C LEU A 100 1.06 37.27 -2.91
N LYS A 101 0.43 38.31 -2.35
CA LYS A 101 -0.62 39.11 -3.04
C LYS A 101 -0.07 39.78 -4.30
N LYS A 102 1.14 40.34 -4.26
CA LYS A 102 1.80 40.91 -5.44
C LYS A 102 2.04 39.86 -6.53
N VAL A 103 2.49 38.65 -6.18
CA VAL A 103 2.69 37.56 -7.15
C VAL A 103 1.33 37.05 -7.70
N ALA A 104 0.27 37.09 -6.91
CA ALA A 104 -1.07 36.65 -7.32
C ALA A 104 -1.81 37.66 -8.22
N ALA A 105 -1.42 38.94 -8.19
CA ALA A 105 -2.05 40.02 -8.94
C ALA A 105 -2.17 39.71 -10.45
N PRO A 106 -3.27 40.13 -11.11
CA PRO A 106 -4.36 40.99 -10.60
C PRO A 106 -5.48 40.23 -9.88
N ARG A 107 -5.26 38.96 -9.49
CA ARG A 107 -6.31 38.15 -8.84
C ARG A 107 -6.12 38.14 -7.32
N ASP A 108 -7.23 38.30 -6.60
CA ASP A 108 -7.24 38.17 -5.15
C ASP A 108 -6.99 36.72 -4.71
N ILE A 109 -6.44 36.58 -3.51
CA ILE A 109 -6.19 35.30 -2.85
C ILE A 109 -7.42 34.93 -2.03
N ASN A 110 -8.00 33.76 -2.31
CA ASN A 110 -9.02 33.15 -1.49
C ASN A 110 -8.33 32.52 -0.27
N VAL A 111 -8.69 33.02 0.91
CA VAL A 111 -8.11 32.65 2.22
C VAL A 111 -8.33 31.17 2.54
N GLU A 112 -9.51 30.62 2.23
CA GLU A 112 -9.83 29.19 2.46
C GLU A 112 -8.93 28.30 1.61
N VAL A 113 -8.81 28.62 0.32
CA VAL A 113 -8.05 27.79 -0.62
C VAL A 113 -6.54 27.86 -0.35
N ILE A 114 -6.01 29.01 0.06
CA ILE A 114 -4.59 29.11 0.43
C ILE A 114 -4.31 28.38 1.75
N HIS A 115 -5.23 28.42 2.72
CA HIS A 115 -5.13 27.64 3.95
C HIS A 115 -5.08 26.14 3.66
N GLU A 116 -5.99 25.62 2.82
CA GLU A 116 -5.96 24.22 2.39
C GLU A 116 -4.67 23.86 1.64
N THR A 117 -4.15 24.78 0.82
CA THR A 117 -2.88 24.58 0.10
C THR A 117 -1.73 24.38 1.08
N LEU A 118 -1.63 25.24 2.10
CA LEU A 118 -0.57 25.17 3.11
C LEU A 118 -0.74 23.98 4.07
N LYS A 119 -1.99 23.61 4.38
CA LYS A 119 -2.31 22.45 5.24
C LYS A 119 -1.74 21.14 4.71
N CYS A 120 -1.64 20.98 3.38
CA CYS A 120 -1.04 19.80 2.77
C CYS A 120 0.45 19.60 3.05
N HIS A 121 1.13 20.64 3.56
CA HIS A 121 2.56 20.67 3.80
C HIS A 121 2.91 20.61 5.30
N CYS A 122 1.98 20.18 6.16
CA CYS A 122 2.21 20.03 7.60
C CYS A 122 2.65 18.59 7.91
N PRO A 123 3.94 18.33 8.26
CA PRO A 123 4.49 16.98 8.28
C PRO A 123 4.05 16.14 9.49
N THR A 124 3.94 16.74 10.67
CA THR A 124 3.56 16.07 11.92
C THR A 124 2.77 16.99 12.83
N PRO A 125 2.01 16.47 13.82
CA PRO A 125 1.71 17.25 15.01
C PRO A 125 3.04 17.75 15.60
N GLU A 126 3.11 19.01 16.03
CA GLU A 126 4.33 19.65 16.59
C GLU A 126 5.40 20.10 15.58
N ALA A 127 5.07 20.18 14.29
CA ALA A 127 5.99 20.74 13.30
C ALA A 127 6.34 22.22 13.62
N LEU A 128 7.57 22.64 13.34
CA LEU A 128 8.01 24.04 13.54
C LEU A 128 7.91 24.89 12.26
N ALA A 129 7.72 24.24 11.12
CA ALA A 129 7.57 24.82 9.78
C ALA A 129 6.78 23.84 8.88
N LEU A 130 6.26 24.34 7.75
CA LEU A 130 5.75 23.48 6.67
C LEU A 130 6.92 22.81 5.91
N ASP A 131 6.68 21.67 5.28
CA ASP A 131 7.68 20.87 4.52
C ASP A 131 8.01 21.42 3.12
N TYR A 132 8.00 22.75 2.96
CA TYR A 132 8.54 23.40 1.78
C TYR A 132 10.08 23.43 1.79
N ASP A 133 10.67 23.38 0.60
CA ASP A 133 12.07 23.69 0.40
C ASP A 133 12.30 25.22 0.51
N TYR A 134 12.64 25.72 1.70
CA TYR A 134 12.94 27.14 1.93
C TYR A 134 14.33 27.58 1.43
N GLY A 135 15.08 26.70 0.76
CA GLY A 135 16.47 26.92 0.37
C GLY A 135 17.40 26.99 1.59
N ASP A 136 18.34 27.96 1.58
CA ASP A 136 19.31 28.14 2.68
C ASP A 136 18.65 28.34 4.07
N ALA A 137 17.38 28.78 4.13
CA ALA A 137 16.66 28.92 5.40
C ALA A 137 16.45 27.58 6.10
N SER A 138 16.26 26.48 5.37
CA SER A 138 16.09 25.16 5.97
C SER A 138 17.33 24.72 6.76
N ALA A 139 18.54 25.14 6.35
CA ALA A 139 19.77 24.88 7.10
C ALA A 139 19.86 25.68 8.42
N CYS A 140 19.07 26.75 8.54
CA CYS A 140 19.00 27.59 9.73
C CYS A 140 17.90 27.14 10.71
N GLN A 141 17.01 26.22 10.31
CA GLN A 141 15.91 25.72 11.14
C GLN A 141 16.37 24.58 12.07
N ASP A 142 16.06 24.66 13.35
CA ASP A 142 16.29 23.63 14.38
C ASP A 142 15.36 23.92 15.59
N GLU A 143 15.63 23.38 16.78
CA GLU A 143 14.99 23.83 18.02
C GLU A 143 15.08 25.35 18.21
N HIS A 144 16.17 25.96 17.75
CA HIS A 144 16.38 27.40 17.69
C HIS A 144 17.02 27.81 16.36
N TRP A 145 16.74 29.02 15.89
CA TRP A 145 17.29 29.57 14.65
C TRP A 145 18.83 29.63 14.69
N LYS A 146 19.45 28.86 13.79
CA LYS A 146 20.91 28.81 13.65
C LYS A 146 21.39 30.00 12.83
N ARG A 147 22.39 30.68 13.37
CA ARG A 147 23.07 31.80 12.72
C ARG A 147 24.21 31.25 11.88
N ILE A 148 24.16 31.49 10.57
CA ILE A 148 25.20 31.07 9.63
C ILE A 148 25.74 32.30 8.92
N SER A 149 27.07 32.50 8.98
CA SER A 149 27.73 33.63 8.31
C SER A 149 27.52 33.56 6.79
N GLY A 150 27.19 34.70 6.19
CA GLY A 150 26.86 34.81 4.77
C GLY A 150 25.38 34.57 4.45
N MET A 151 24.57 34.16 5.43
CA MET A 151 23.13 33.94 5.31
C MET A 151 22.29 35.07 5.96
N GLU A 152 22.89 36.23 6.22
CA GLU A 152 22.21 37.39 6.82
C GLU A 152 20.99 37.84 6.01
N TYR A 153 20.98 37.53 4.71
CA TYR A 153 19.88 37.82 3.82
C TYR A 153 18.57 37.13 4.17
N LEU A 154 18.59 36.01 4.89
CA LEU A 154 17.36 35.30 5.27
C LEU A 154 16.46 36.12 6.21
N VAL A 155 17.06 37.02 6.99
CA VAL A 155 16.40 37.83 8.02
C VAL A 155 16.16 39.28 7.58
N ALA A 156 16.72 39.72 6.43
CA ALA A 156 16.50 41.05 5.87
C ALA A 156 15.14 41.16 5.18
N SER A 157 14.44 42.29 5.33
CA SER A 157 13.08 42.47 4.81
C SER A 157 13.05 42.33 3.28
N PRO A 158 12.17 41.48 2.73
CA PRO A 158 11.97 41.36 1.29
C PRO A 158 11.16 42.52 0.69
N MET A 159 10.62 43.41 1.52
CA MET A 159 9.73 44.52 1.11
C MET A 159 10.33 45.89 1.45
N ASN A 160 10.81 46.08 2.68
CA ASN A 160 11.42 47.33 3.13
C ASN A 160 12.93 47.29 2.93
N ILE A 161 13.37 47.49 1.68
CA ILE A 161 14.78 47.35 1.30
C ILE A 161 15.48 48.72 1.37
N PRO A 162 16.48 48.90 2.27
CA PRO A 162 17.16 50.18 2.43
C PRO A 162 17.85 50.66 1.15
N ARG A 163 17.66 51.93 0.80
CA ARG A 163 18.32 52.62 -0.33
C ARG A 163 18.16 51.95 -1.70
N VAL A 164 17.12 51.13 -1.88
CA VAL A 164 16.88 50.39 -3.12
C VAL A 164 16.76 51.31 -4.34
N LYS A 165 16.11 52.48 -4.21
CA LYS A 165 15.94 53.43 -5.32
C LYS A 165 17.28 53.96 -5.85
N ASP A 166 18.12 54.50 -4.96
CA ASP A 166 19.46 54.99 -5.32
C ASP A 166 20.31 53.89 -5.95
N PHE A 167 20.24 52.67 -5.41
CA PHE A 167 20.98 51.53 -5.95
C PHE A 167 20.49 51.12 -7.34
N MET A 168 19.18 51.18 -7.60
CA MET A 168 18.62 50.91 -8.92
C MET A 168 19.04 51.96 -9.95
N GLU A 169 19.08 53.24 -9.57
CA GLU A 169 19.60 54.30 -10.46
C GLU A 169 21.06 54.06 -10.84
N LEU A 170 21.89 53.58 -9.91
CA LEU A 170 23.28 53.19 -10.18
C LEU A 170 23.38 52.02 -11.17
N ILE A 171 22.61 50.95 -10.96
CA ILE A 171 22.60 49.78 -11.87
C ILE A 171 22.13 50.19 -13.27
N LEU A 172 21.13 51.07 -13.37
CA LEU A 172 20.63 51.57 -14.64
C LEU A 172 21.64 52.46 -15.34
N ALA A 173 22.40 53.28 -14.60
CA ALA A 173 23.49 54.08 -15.14
C ALA A 173 24.63 53.19 -15.70
N ASP A 174 24.99 52.12 -14.98
CA ASP A 174 25.98 51.12 -15.42
C ASP A 174 25.53 50.33 -16.66
N SER A 175 24.21 50.27 -16.90
CA SER A 175 23.59 49.49 -17.97
C SER A 175 23.20 50.33 -19.20
N LYS A 176 23.77 51.53 -19.36
CA LYS A 176 23.56 52.35 -20.57
C LYS A 176 24.35 51.79 -21.76
N LEU A 177 23.73 51.82 -22.95
CA LEU A 177 24.43 51.57 -24.21
C LEU A 177 25.48 52.66 -24.41
N GLN A 178 26.75 52.29 -24.57
CA GLN A 178 27.81 53.24 -24.90
C GLN A 178 27.73 53.57 -26.40
N GLU A 179 27.87 54.84 -26.78
CA GLU A 179 27.88 55.30 -28.18
C GLU A 179 29.02 54.69 -29.03
N SER A 180 29.97 53.98 -28.41
CA SER A 180 31.11 53.35 -29.08
C SER A 180 31.04 51.81 -29.21
N ASP A 181 29.98 51.15 -28.74
CA ASP A 181 29.86 49.68 -28.84
C ASP A 181 29.37 49.20 -30.23
N GLU A 182 29.34 50.07 -31.25
CA GLU A 182 29.07 49.68 -32.64
C GLU A 182 30.23 48.85 -33.27
N SER A 183 31.42 48.82 -32.68
CA SER A 183 32.58 48.10 -33.24
C SER A 183 32.91 46.79 -32.54
N CYS A 184 31.95 45.87 -32.46
CA CYS A 184 32.24 44.43 -32.33
C CYS A 184 31.13 43.55 -32.92
N ALA A 185 30.50 44.01 -34.01
CA ALA A 185 29.83 43.09 -34.92
C ALA A 185 30.93 42.30 -35.65
N VAL A 186 31.34 41.16 -35.09
CA VAL A 186 32.04 40.15 -35.89
C VAL A 186 31.05 39.72 -36.96
N SER A 187 31.19 40.32 -38.15
CA SER A 187 30.51 39.85 -39.35
C SER A 187 30.75 38.34 -39.44
N PRO A 188 29.70 37.51 -39.37
CA PRO A 188 29.89 36.08 -39.46
C PRO A 188 30.45 35.79 -40.86
N GLN A 189 31.71 35.36 -40.96
CA GLN A 189 32.23 34.84 -42.22
C GLN A 189 31.24 33.76 -42.71
N LYS A 190 30.82 33.91 -43.97
CA LYS A 190 30.06 32.89 -44.70
C LYS A 190 31.01 31.72 -44.95
N ASP A 191 31.08 30.81 -43.99
CA ASP A 191 31.55 29.46 -44.27
C ASP A 191 30.30 28.61 -44.54
N ASP A 192 30.12 28.24 -45.80
CA ASP A 192 28.90 27.62 -46.36
C ASP A 192 28.79 26.12 -46.05
N THR A 193 29.49 25.64 -45.02
CA THR A 193 29.69 24.20 -44.79
C THR A 193 29.00 23.64 -43.54
N ASN A 194 28.31 24.46 -42.72
CA ASN A 194 27.54 23.93 -41.58
C ASN A 194 26.03 24.18 -41.76
N LYS A 195 25.30 23.11 -42.13
CA LYS A 195 23.84 23.12 -42.24
C LYS A 195 23.22 23.19 -40.84
N ASP A 196 23.08 24.39 -40.30
CA ASP A 196 22.32 24.64 -39.07
C ASP A 196 20.85 24.23 -39.31
N ALA A 197 20.46 23.07 -38.79
CA ALA A 197 19.12 22.51 -38.97
C ALA A 197 18.02 23.44 -38.40
N LEU A 198 18.39 24.26 -37.40
CA LEU A 198 17.49 25.19 -36.74
C LEU A 198 17.30 26.51 -37.51
N ASN A 199 18.12 26.78 -38.53
CA ASN A 199 17.94 27.92 -39.43
C ASN A 199 16.68 27.77 -40.32
N SER A 200 16.04 26.60 -40.31
CA SER A 200 14.75 26.36 -40.97
C SER A 200 13.54 26.82 -40.13
N LEU A 201 13.73 27.11 -38.84
CA LEU A 201 12.68 27.60 -37.96
C LEU A 201 12.51 29.12 -38.12
N PRO A 202 11.27 29.64 -38.16
CA PRO A 202 11.01 31.07 -38.03
C PRO A 202 11.65 31.63 -36.76
N GLY A 203 12.25 32.83 -36.86
CA GLY A 203 12.95 33.48 -35.76
C GLY A 203 12.07 33.69 -34.52
N GLU A 204 10.76 33.87 -34.71
CA GLU A 204 9.79 34.00 -33.62
C GLU A 204 9.65 32.72 -32.80
N LEU A 205 9.61 31.55 -33.46
CA LEU A 205 9.55 30.25 -32.77
C LEU A 205 10.86 29.94 -32.06
N MET A 206 11.99 30.29 -32.69
CA MET A 206 13.31 30.18 -32.08
C MET A 206 13.41 31.04 -30.81
N SER A 207 12.99 32.30 -30.89
CA SER A 207 12.95 33.24 -29.77
C SER A 207 12.09 32.72 -28.63
N GLN A 208 10.89 32.20 -28.94
CA GLN A 208 10.00 31.61 -27.94
C GLN A 208 10.62 30.38 -27.27
N MET A 209 11.18 29.46 -28.05
CA MET A 209 11.85 28.27 -27.50
C MET A 209 12.99 28.65 -26.56
N LEU A 210 13.86 29.58 -26.98
CA LEU A 210 15.00 30.06 -26.21
C LEU A 210 14.58 30.81 -24.93
N GLN A 211 13.42 31.47 -24.93
CA GLN A 211 12.88 32.13 -23.73
C GLN A 211 12.54 31.15 -22.60
N TYR A 212 12.20 29.90 -22.91
CA TYR A 212 11.92 28.84 -21.91
C TYR A 212 13.16 28.11 -21.40
N LEU A 213 14.35 28.36 -21.97
CA LEU A 213 15.58 27.70 -21.57
C LEU A 213 16.29 28.45 -20.44
N ASP A 214 16.92 27.69 -19.55
CA ASP A 214 17.85 28.25 -18.58
C ASP A 214 19.13 28.77 -19.27
N ASN A 215 19.92 29.54 -18.55
CA ASN A 215 21.09 30.20 -19.13
C ASN A 215 22.19 29.21 -19.56
N ASP A 216 22.30 28.06 -18.90
CA ASP A 216 23.32 27.06 -19.22
C ASP A 216 22.95 26.33 -20.52
N SER A 217 21.66 26.01 -20.69
CA SER A 217 21.09 25.49 -21.94
C SER A 217 21.14 26.52 -23.06
N ILE A 218 20.91 27.81 -22.78
CA ILE A 218 21.11 28.88 -23.77
C ILE A 218 22.58 28.93 -24.22
N CYS A 219 23.54 28.85 -23.29
CA CYS A 219 24.95 28.78 -23.64
C CYS A 219 25.27 27.54 -24.51
N ALA A 220 24.73 26.37 -24.17
CA ALA A 220 24.87 25.15 -24.98
C ALA A 220 24.25 25.32 -26.38
N MET A 221 23.07 25.93 -26.47
CA MET A 221 22.39 26.22 -27.74
C MET A 221 23.18 27.22 -28.60
N ARG A 222 23.80 28.23 -27.98
CA ARG A 222 24.70 29.18 -28.66
C ARG A 222 25.96 28.49 -29.20
N LEU A 223 26.46 27.46 -28.53
CA LEU A 223 27.58 26.65 -29.03
C LEU A 223 27.14 25.73 -30.18
N ALA A 224 25.89 25.25 -30.17
CA ALA A 224 25.37 24.28 -31.12
C ALA A 224 24.75 24.89 -32.39
N SER A 225 24.24 26.13 -32.35
CA SER A 225 23.49 26.74 -33.45
C SER A 225 23.80 28.24 -33.61
N ARG A 226 24.11 28.66 -34.85
CA ARG A 226 24.32 30.08 -35.18
C ARG A 226 23.02 30.86 -35.10
N SER A 227 21.90 30.24 -35.46
CA SER A 227 20.56 30.86 -35.36
C SER A 227 20.24 31.25 -33.92
N ALA A 228 20.59 30.39 -32.95
CA ALA A 228 20.47 30.69 -31.52
C ALA A 228 21.42 31.82 -31.08
N VAL A 229 22.64 31.90 -31.63
CA VAL A 229 23.56 33.03 -31.37
C VAL A 229 22.97 34.34 -31.85
N THR A 230 22.43 34.39 -33.07
CA THR A 230 21.82 35.60 -33.64
C THR A 230 20.65 36.07 -32.79
N GLU A 231 19.73 35.18 -32.43
CA GLU A 231 18.54 35.53 -31.64
C GLU A 231 18.92 36.02 -30.22
N THR A 232 19.81 35.30 -29.53
CA THR A 232 20.23 35.68 -28.17
C THR A 232 21.24 36.83 -28.12
N SER A 233 21.67 37.36 -29.27
CA SER A 233 22.44 38.60 -29.35
C SER A 233 21.55 39.84 -29.53
N SER A 234 20.23 39.64 -29.72
CA SER A 234 19.25 40.71 -29.74
C SER A 234 19.05 41.32 -28.36
N ASN A 235 19.10 42.65 -28.26
CA ASN A 235 18.80 43.37 -27.03
C ASN A 235 17.34 43.15 -26.59
N ALA A 236 16.41 42.97 -27.55
CA ALA A 236 15.00 42.69 -27.28
C ALA A 236 14.78 41.31 -26.63
N PHE A 237 15.58 40.31 -26.98
CA PHE A 237 15.53 38.98 -26.35
C PHE A 237 15.78 39.08 -24.84
N TRP A 238 16.83 39.81 -24.43
CA TRP A 238 17.16 39.99 -23.01
C TRP A 238 16.15 40.87 -22.27
N LYS A 239 15.55 41.86 -22.94
CA LYS A 239 14.41 42.61 -22.40
C LYS A 239 13.25 41.67 -22.05
N HIS A 240 12.83 40.83 -22.99
CA HIS A 240 11.74 39.87 -22.77
C HIS A 240 12.09 38.84 -21.69
N LYS A 241 13.31 38.30 -21.69
CA LYS A 241 13.77 37.34 -20.67
C LYS A 241 13.78 37.96 -19.27
N LEU A 242 14.22 39.21 -19.13
CA LEU A 242 14.18 39.95 -17.86
C LEU A 242 12.75 40.15 -17.36
N LEU A 243 11.87 40.68 -18.21
CA LEU A 243 10.47 40.94 -17.84
C LEU A 243 9.71 39.65 -17.46
N SER A 244 10.10 38.52 -18.06
CA SER A 244 9.54 37.20 -17.75
C SER A 244 10.08 36.63 -16.43
N GLU A 245 11.40 36.61 -16.25
CA GLU A 245 12.05 35.89 -15.13
C GLU A 245 12.25 36.73 -13.85
N MET A 246 12.32 38.05 -13.96
CA MET A 246 12.71 38.95 -12.86
C MET A 246 11.54 39.79 -12.36
N GLN A 247 10.33 39.21 -12.33
CA GLN A 247 9.12 39.88 -11.86
C GLN A 247 9.25 40.47 -10.45
N TRP A 248 10.08 39.86 -9.61
CA TRP A 248 10.41 40.33 -8.26
C TRP A 248 11.04 41.73 -8.21
N MET A 249 11.63 42.22 -9.31
CA MET A 249 12.28 43.55 -9.38
C MET A 249 11.50 44.63 -10.10
N LEU A 250 10.44 44.28 -10.83
CA LEU A 250 9.84 45.21 -11.79
C LEU A 250 9.29 46.48 -11.15
N GLU A 251 8.82 46.42 -9.90
CA GLU A 251 8.31 47.60 -9.19
C GLU A 251 9.38 48.65 -8.82
N TYR A 252 10.66 48.26 -8.85
CA TYR A 252 11.78 49.16 -8.60
C TYR A 252 12.40 49.69 -9.88
N LEU A 253 11.98 49.16 -11.04
CA LEU A 253 12.39 49.70 -12.33
C LEU A 253 11.46 50.87 -12.71
N PRO A 254 11.99 51.92 -13.36
CA PRO A 254 11.16 52.98 -13.94
C PRO A 254 10.13 52.42 -14.92
N SER A 255 9.06 53.17 -15.18
CA SER A 255 8.01 52.75 -16.10
C SER A 255 8.58 52.53 -17.52
N GLU A 256 7.93 51.68 -18.32
CA GLU A 256 8.41 51.37 -19.68
C GLU A 256 8.49 52.63 -20.59
N SER A 257 7.71 53.66 -20.27
CA SER A 257 7.74 55.00 -20.87
C SER A 257 8.97 55.83 -20.49
N ASP A 258 9.59 55.55 -19.34
CA ASP A 258 10.74 56.29 -18.79
C ASP A 258 12.09 55.62 -19.09
N LEU A 259 12.08 54.38 -19.60
CA LEU A 259 13.26 53.64 -20.07
C LEU A 259 13.25 53.59 -21.61
N PRO A 260 13.97 54.49 -22.31
CA PRO A 260 14.08 54.39 -23.76
C PRO A 260 14.73 53.05 -24.12
N SER A 261 13.99 52.17 -24.79
CA SER A 261 14.48 50.85 -25.22
C SER A 261 15.71 50.94 -26.14
N SER A 262 16.00 52.14 -26.68
CA SER A 262 17.16 52.50 -27.50
C SER A 262 18.42 52.90 -26.71
N GLN A 263 18.36 53.04 -25.38
CA GLN A 263 19.49 53.52 -24.55
C GLN A 263 19.95 52.54 -23.46
N THR A 264 19.23 51.43 -23.24
CA THR A 264 19.53 50.44 -22.20
C THR A 264 20.10 49.15 -22.81
N ASP A 265 21.21 48.68 -22.26
CA ASP A 265 21.78 47.35 -22.52
C ASP A 265 21.08 46.33 -21.61
N TRP A 266 20.06 45.67 -22.15
CA TRP A 266 19.22 44.73 -21.39
C TRP A 266 19.97 43.48 -20.97
N PHE A 267 21.03 43.10 -21.68
CA PHE A 267 21.88 41.98 -21.29
C PHE A 267 22.71 42.33 -20.05
N LYS A 268 23.36 43.51 -20.03
CA LYS A 268 24.10 43.99 -18.84
C LYS A 268 23.18 44.13 -17.63
N LEU A 269 21.99 44.70 -17.82
CA LEU A 269 20.99 44.84 -16.76
C LEU A 269 20.53 43.47 -16.22
N TYR A 270 20.17 42.55 -17.12
CA TYR A 270 19.79 41.18 -16.74
C TYR A 270 20.91 40.49 -15.96
N LYS A 271 22.16 40.59 -16.44
CA LYS A 271 23.32 40.00 -15.76
C LYS A 271 23.53 40.58 -14.35
N ALA A 272 23.41 41.89 -14.19
CA ALA A 272 23.56 42.56 -12.90
C ALA A 272 22.47 42.13 -11.90
N LEU A 273 21.20 42.14 -12.30
CA LEU A 273 20.09 41.71 -11.46
C LEU A 273 20.17 40.22 -11.08
N ARG A 274 20.61 39.37 -12.01
CA ARG A 274 20.86 37.96 -11.74
C ARG A 274 21.97 37.75 -10.71
N ALA A 275 23.05 38.53 -10.79
CA ALA A 275 24.15 38.47 -9.83
C ALA A 275 23.66 38.86 -8.42
N ILE A 276 22.79 39.86 -8.30
CA ILE A 276 22.17 40.26 -7.03
C ILE A 276 21.29 39.12 -6.48
N GLY A 277 20.39 38.55 -7.30
CA GLY A 277 19.53 37.44 -6.88
C GLY A 277 20.31 36.19 -6.44
N LYS A 278 21.51 35.96 -7.00
CA LYS A 278 22.43 34.88 -6.60
C LYS A 278 23.37 35.24 -5.43
N GLY A 279 23.31 36.46 -4.90
CA GLY A 279 24.21 36.92 -3.84
C GLY A 279 25.66 37.13 -4.27
N GLN A 280 25.92 37.31 -5.58
CA GLN A 280 27.25 37.54 -6.14
C GLN A 280 27.66 39.02 -6.16
N ASP A 281 26.71 39.94 -5.93
CA ASP A 281 26.96 41.38 -5.84
C ASP A 281 27.05 41.85 -4.38
N VAL A 282 28.20 42.44 -4.02
CA VAL A 282 28.53 42.91 -2.67
C VAL A 282 28.76 44.42 -2.59
N ARG A 283 28.42 45.18 -3.66
CA ARG A 283 28.69 46.63 -3.73
C ARG A 283 27.93 47.43 -2.66
N HIS A 284 26.70 47.00 -2.35
CA HIS A 284 25.84 47.61 -1.33
C HIS A 284 25.20 46.54 -0.45
N PRO A 285 25.95 45.99 0.54
CA PRO A 285 25.55 44.76 1.23
C PRO A 285 24.15 44.83 1.88
N LEU A 286 23.77 45.94 2.53
CA LEU A 286 22.42 46.11 3.09
C LEU A 286 21.30 45.98 2.02
N THR A 287 21.48 46.62 0.86
CA THR A 287 20.49 46.63 -0.22
C THR A 287 20.47 45.30 -0.97
N THR A 288 21.65 44.75 -1.31
CA THR A 288 21.75 43.48 -2.06
C THR A 288 21.24 42.29 -1.24
N THR A 289 21.40 42.34 0.09
CA THR A 289 20.87 41.36 1.04
C THR A 289 19.33 41.34 1.04
N GLY A 290 18.66 42.49 1.14
CA GLY A 290 17.20 42.57 1.04
C GLY A 290 16.65 42.14 -0.33
N LEU A 291 17.33 42.56 -1.42
CA LEU A 291 16.98 42.17 -2.79
C LEU A 291 17.14 40.66 -3.02
N ARG A 292 18.20 40.05 -2.48
CA ARG A 292 18.40 38.60 -2.52
C ARG A 292 17.29 37.85 -1.79
N ASN A 293 16.90 38.32 -0.59
CA ASN A 293 15.78 37.70 0.13
C ASN A 293 14.48 37.83 -0.64
N ARG A 294 14.21 39.01 -1.21
CA ARG A 294 13.03 39.23 -2.04
C ARG A 294 12.95 38.27 -3.22
N CYS A 295 14.05 38.10 -3.97
CA CYS A 295 14.14 37.13 -5.06
C CYS A 295 13.77 35.71 -4.60
N ARG A 296 14.33 35.28 -3.45
CA ARG A 296 14.05 33.97 -2.85
C ARG A 296 12.58 33.82 -2.44
N VAL A 297 12.04 34.75 -1.65
CA VAL A 297 10.66 34.68 -1.14
C VAL A 297 9.64 34.80 -2.29
N TRP A 298 9.94 35.58 -3.33
CA TRP A 298 9.13 35.63 -4.54
C TRP A 298 9.05 34.26 -5.24
N GLY A 299 10.19 33.56 -5.38
CA GLY A 299 10.22 32.20 -5.93
C GLY A 299 9.39 31.21 -5.11
N LEU A 300 9.44 31.31 -3.77
CA LEU A 300 8.58 30.53 -2.86
C LEU A 300 7.09 30.85 -3.08
N CYS A 301 6.73 32.13 -3.18
CA CYS A 301 5.35 32.56 -3.49
C CYS A 301 4.86 32.00 -4.84
N CYS A 302 5.72 32.00 -5.87
CA CYS A 302 5.38 31.39 -7.16
C CYS A 302 5.06 29.90 -7.02
N ARG A 303 5.88 29.12 -6.31
CA ARG A 303 5.66 27.69 -6.06
C ARG A 303 4.35 27.44 -5.32
N ILE A 304 4.11 28.16 -4.23
CA ILE A 304 2.84 28.07 -3.47
C ILE A 304 1.64 28.38 -4.38
N LEU A 305 1.75 29.41 -5.24
CA LEU A 305 0.67 29.79 -6.15
C LEU A 305 0.46 28.78 -7.28
N GLU A 306 1.47 28.04 -7.71
CA GLU A 306 1.33 26.94 -8.67
C GLU A 306 0.45 25.81 -8.12
N GLU A 307 0.57 25.51 -6.83
CA GLU A 307 -0.26 24.54 -6.13
C GLU A 307 -1.66 25.06 -5.77
N TYR A 308 -1.76 26.35 -5.45
CA TYR A 308 -3.03 27.02 -5.13
C TYR A 308 -3.95 27.17 -6.34
N ARG A 309 -3.40 27.47 -7.52
CA ARG A 309 -4.19 27.71 -8.76
C ARG A 309 -5.17 26.58 -9.09
N PRO A 310 -4.77 25.30 -9.17
CA PRO A 310 -5.71 24.22 -9.47
C PRO A 310 -6.74 24.02 -8.35
N ARG A 311 -6.37 24.20 -7.07
CA ARG A 311 -7.32 24.15 -5.93
C ARG A 311 -8.37 25.25 -6.02
N ARG A 312 -7.97 26.47 -6.37
CA ARG A 312 -8.89 27.60 -6.56
C ARG A 312 -9.89 27.33 -7.68
N ILE A 313 -9.44 26.73 -8.78
CA ILE A 313 -10.33 26.36 -9.89
C ILE A 313 -11.34 25.31 -9.40
N ALA A 314 -10.89 24.27 -8.69
CA ALA A 314 -11.77 23.24 -8.14
C ALA A 314 -12.80 23.80 -7.15
N HIS A 315 -12.38 24.64 -6.20
CA HIS A 315 -13.25 25.32 -5.24
C HIS A 315 -14.29 26.19 -5.93
N LYS A 316 -13.88 27.01 -6.91
CA LYS A 316 -14.80 27.84 -7.70
C LYS A 316 -15.83 27.00 -8.46
N ASP A 317 -15.39 25.91 -9.10
CA ASP A 317 -16.27 25.00 -9.84
C ASP A 317 -17.26 24.31 -8.90
N GLU A 318 -16.84 23.93 -7.69
CA GLU A 318 -17.69 23.33 -6.66
C GLU A 318 -18.76 24.31 -6.15
N VAL A 319 -18.37 25.55 -5.84
CA VAL A 319 -19.30 26.60 -5.41
C VAL A 319 -20.30 26.95 -6.51
N MET A 320 -19.85 27.09 -7.77
CA MET A 320 -20.72 27.47 -8.89
C MET A 320 -21.70 26.37 -9.29
N HIS A 321 -21.29 25.10 -9.18
CA HIS A 321 -22.08 23.95 -9.63
C HIS A 321 -22.56 23.09 -8.47
N LYS A 322 -22.79 23.71 -7.31
CA LYS A 322 -23.34 23.04 -6.15
C LYS A 322 -24.69 22.43 -6.49
N SER A 323 -24.75 21.10 -6.45
CA SER A 323 -25.97 20.37 -6.75
C SER A 323 -26.66 19.97 -5.45
N PRO A 324 -27.97 20.25 -5.30
CA PRO A 324 -28.75 19.83 -4.14
C PRO A 324 -28.66 18.32 -3.86
N VAL A 325 -28.52 17.49 -4.89
CA VAL A 325 -28.42 16.03 -4.72
C VAL A 325 -27.12 15.60 -4.01
N LEU A 326 -26.07 16.41 -4.10
CA LEU A 326 -24.76 16.16 -3.49
C LEU A 326 -24.67 16.70 -2.06
N GLU A 327 -25.60 17.56 -1.64
CA GLU A 327 -25.61 18.07 -0.27
C GLU A 327 -25.89 16.94 0.73
N LYS A 328 -24.97 16.78 1.70
CA LYS A 328 -25.01 15.70 2.70
C LYS A 328 -25.12 14.30 2.06
N ALA A 329 -24.60 14.13 0.84
CA ALA A 329 -24.44 12.81 0.27
C ALA A 329 -23.32 12.07 1.02
N ASP A 330 -23.58 10.83 1.39
CA ASP A 330 -22.54 9.95 1.93
C ASP A 330 -21.66 9.45 0.77
N ASN A 331 -20.46 9.01 1.10
CA ASN A 331 -19.54 8.42 0.14
C ASN A 331 -19.18 6.99 0.54
N THR A 332 -18.93 6.15 -0.46
CA THR A 332 -18.34 4.83 -0.21
C THR A 332 -16.96 4.99 0.43
N ILE A 333 -16.40 3.87 0.92
CA ILE A 333 -14.97 3.78 1.24
C ILE A 333 -14.17 4.42 0.10
N GLN A 334 -13.12 5.16 0.45
CA GLN A 334 -12.33 5.98 -0.47
C GLN A 334 -10.99 5.28 -0.74
N PRO A 335 -10.98 4.15 -1.47
CA PRO A 335 -9.80 3.33 -1.61
C PRO A 335 -8.64 4.17 -2.12
N LEU A 336 -7.48 4.01 -1.50
CA LEU A 336 -6.23 4.49 -2.08
C LEU A 336 -6.01 3.76 -3.41
N LEU A 337 -6.21 4.49 -4.51
CA LEU A 337 -6.10 3.94 -5.87
C LEU A 337 -4.66 3.92 -6.38
N ARG A 338 -3.80 4.72 -5.75
CA ARG A 338 -2.39 4.86 -6.06
C ARG A 338 -1.57 4.69 -4.79
N TYR A 339 -0.68 3.70 -4.80
CA TYR A 339 0.27 3.49 -3.72
C TYR A 339 1.69 3.82 -4.20
N PRO A 340 2.52 4.52 -3.41
CA PRO A 340 2.16 5.21 -2.17
C PRO A 340 1.22 6.40 -2.41
N SER A 341 0.58 6.90 -1.35
CA SER A 341 -0.28 8.09 -1.44
C SER A 341 0.51 9.32 -1.89
N GLU A 342 -0.11 10.12 -2.77
CA GLU A 342 0.46 11.39 -3.23
C GLU A 342 0.13 12.50 -2.22
N PRO A 343 1.07 13.37 -1.85
CA PRO A 343 0.78 14.56 -1.04
C PRO A 343 0.02 15.61 -1.85
N GLY A 344 -0.61 16.56 -1.16
CA GLY A 344 -1.23 17.71 -1.83
C GLY A 344 -2.51 17.41 -2.62
N LEU A 345 -3.34 16.49 -2.12
CA LEU A 345 -4.58 16.09 -2.78
C LEU A 345 -5.59 17.25 -2.89
N ILE A 346 -6.14 17.41 -4.09
CA ILE A 346 -7.29 18.27 -4.40
C ILE A 346 -8.52 17.39 -4.40
N TRP A 347 -9.54 17.74 -3.62
CA TRP A 347 -10.83 17.04 -3.62
C TRP A 347 -11.84 17.74 -4.51
N SER A 348 -12.67 16.96 -5.21
CA SER A 348 -13.82 17.51 -5.92
C SER A 348 -14.93 16.47 -6.06
N THR A 349 -16.15 16.98 -6.22
CA THR A 349 -17.36 16.18 -6.42
C THR A 349 -17.98 16.45 -7.79
N ILE A 350 -18.57 15.42 -8.37
CA ILE A 350 -19.26 15.53 -9.65
C ILE A 350 -20.58 14.75 -9.63
N GLY A 351 -21.68 15.44 -9.89
CA GLY A 351 -23.03 14.87 -9.84
C GLY A 351 -23.47 14.25 -11.17
N LEU A 352 -24.24 13.17 -11.09
CA LEU A 352 -24.90 12.54 -12.23
C LEU A 352 -26.21 13.28 -12.61
N VAL A 353 -26.85 13.89 -11.62
CA VAL A 353 -28.09 14.66 -11.75
C VAL A 353 -28.01 15.92 -10.89
N HIS A 354 -28.84 16.92 -11.18
CA HIS A 354 -28.87 18.15 -10.40
C HIS A 354 -29.89 18.11 -9.25
N THR A 355 -31.06 17.50 -9.48
CA THR A 355 -32.17 17.42 -8.52
C THR A 355 -32.68 15.97 -8.38
N PHE A 356 -33.35 15.66 -7.27
CA PHE A 356 -33.96 14.35 -7.04
C PHE A 356 -35.08 14.05 -8.05
N GLU A 357 -35.91 15.04 -8.41
CA GLU A 357 -36.97 14.89 -9.42
C GLU A 357 -36.43 14.51 -10.80
N GLY A 358 -35.27 15.06 -11.18
CA GLY A 358 -34.64 14.80 -12.47
C GLY A 358 -34.19 13.35 -12.67
N ILE A 359 -34.10 12.54 -11.60
CA ILE A 359 -33.55 11.18 -11.68
C ILE A 359 -34.39 10.23 -12.54
N GLN A 360 -35.72 10.42 -12.57
CA GLN A 360 -36.65 9.49 -13.24
C GLN A 360 -36.48 9.45 -14.76
N GLY A 361 -36.08 10.57 -15.37
CA GLY A 361 -35.86 10.71 -16.81
C GLY A 361 -34.40 10.86 -17.21
N ALA A 362 -33.49 10.95 -16.24
CA ALA A 362 -32.07 11.22 -16.51
C ALA A 362 -31.38 10.02 -17.16
N ASN A 363 -30.59 10.31 -18.19
CA ASN A 363 -29.70 9.39 -18.89
C ASN A 363 -28.30 10.01 -19.01
N PRO A 364 -27.66 10.33 -17.87
CA PRO A 364 -26.41 11.06 -17.89
C PRO A 364 -25.32 10.23 -18.56
N VAL A 365 -24.35 10.92 -19.11
CA VAL A 365 -23.17 10.31 -19.71
C VAL A 365 -21.98 10.61 -18.83
N ILE A 366 -21.17 9.59 -18.59
CA ILE A 366 -19.93 9.67 -17.86
C ILE A 366 -18.79 9.60 -18.86
N ASP A 367 -17.82 10.49 -18.75
CA ASP A 367 -16.57 10.36 -19.46
C ASP A 367 -15.48 9.92 -18.51
N VAL A 368 -14.68 8.95 -18.93
CA VAL A 368 -13.49 8.50 -18.21
C VAL A 368 -12.28 8.91 -19.04
N PHE A 369 -11.35 9.63 -18.43
CA PHE A 369 -10.17 10.17 -19.10
C PHE A 369 -8.94 9.38 -18.70
N TRP A 370 -8.12 9.03 -19.68
CA TRP A 370 -6.90 8.25 -19.48
C TRP A 370 -5.65 9.06 -19.84
N SER A 371 -4.58 8.81 -19.09
CA SER A 371 -3.25 9.35 -19.35
C SER A 371 -2.60 8.66 -20.56
N ARG A 372 -1.44 9.18 -21.00
CA ARG A 372 -0.64 8.54 -22.06
C ARG A 372 -0.26 7.09 -21.72
N ASN A 373 -0.11 6.80 -20.42
CA ASN A 373 0.30 5.49 -19.90
C ASN A 373 -0.89 4.59 -19.59
N GLY A 374 -2.13 5.01 -19.93
CA GLY A 374 -3.34 4.25 -19.65
C GLY A 374 -3.83 4.33 -18.20
N GLU A 375 -3.41 5.35 -17.44
CA GLU A 375 -3.85 5.55 -16.05
C GLU A 375 -5.09 6.44 -15.98
N LEU A 376 -5.95 6.22 -14.98
CA LEU A 376 -7.13 7.06 -14.73
C LEU A 376 -6.71 8.51 -14.41
N ALA A 377 -6.89 9.42 -15.37
CA ALA A 377 -6.51 10.83 -15.27
C ALA A 377 -7.65 11.73 -14.78
N GLY A 378 -8.90 11.35 -15.05
CA GLY A 378 -10.06 12.13 -14.66
C GLY A 378 -11.39 11.44 -14.91
N ILE A 379 -12.45 12.02 -14.37
CA ILE A 379 -13.83 11.59 -14.60
C ILE A 379 -14.71 12.81 -14.86
N GLY A 380 -15.66 12.67 -15.78
CA GLY A 380 -16.61 13.71 -16.16
C GLY A 380 -18.03 13.19 -16.19
N SER A 381 -18.99 14.10 -16.06
CA SER A 381 -20.42 13.82 -16.19
C SER A 381 -21.12 14.96 -16.91
N TYR A 382 -22.23 14.64 -17.56
CA TYR A 382 -23.19 15.64 -18.02
C TYR A 382 -24.60 15.05 -18.17
N PRO A 383 -25.65 15.89 -18.08
CA PRO A 383 -27.03 15.43 -18.00
C PRO A 383 -27.53 14.74 -19.29
N SER A 384 -27.03 15.18 -20.45
CA SER A 384 -27.36 14.63 -21.77
C SER A 384 -26.30 15.02 -22.80
N ILE A 385 -26.22 14.36 -23.97
CA ILE A 385 -25.23 14.62 -25.03
C ILE A 385 -25.12 16.11 -25.45
N LEU A 386 -26.17 16.90 -25.23
CA LEU A 386 -26.23 18.33 -25.55
C LEU A 386 -25.92 19.25 -24.34
N GLY A 387 -25.75 18.68 -23.15
CA GLY A 387 -25.49 19.40 -21.91
C GLY A 387 -24.03 19.79 -21.72
N THR A 388 -23.78 20.74 -20.82
CA THR A 388 -22.43 21.19 -20.49
C THR A 388 -21.66 20.08 -19.77
N ARG A 389 -20.52 19.70 -20.34
CA ARG A 389 -19.59 18.72 -19.78
C ARG A 389 -18.85 19.27 -18.57
N ARG A 390 -18.94 18.61 -17.41
CA ARG A 390 -18.07 18.85 -16.26
C ARG A 390 -17.08 17.70 -16.14
N ALA A 391 -15.82 18.00 -15.79
CA ALA A 391 -14.78 17.01 -15.59
C ALA A 391 -13.84 17.45 -14.47
N VAL A 392 -13.36 16.47 -13.70
CA VAL A 392 -12.47 16.60 -12.54
C VAL A 392 -11.25 15.70 -12.71
N GLY A 393 -10.12 16.08 -12.12
CA GLY A 393 -8.80 15.45 -12.37
C GLY A 393 -7.80 16.40 -13.06
N SER A 394 -6.59 15.90 -13.32
CA SER A 394 -5.51 16.64 -13.97
C SER A 394 -5.76 16.75 -15.47
N LYS A 395 -6.35 17.87 -15.91
CA LYS A 395 -6.74 18.10 -17.32
C LYS A 395 -5.56 18.02 -18.30
N ASP A 396 -4.36 18.36 -17.84
CA ASP A 396 -3.10 18.24 -18.59
C ASP A 396 -2.72 16.80 -18.92
N LEU A 397 -3.27 15.82 -18.20
CA LEU A 397 -3.07 14.39 -18.46
C LEU A 397 -4.14 13.78 -19.38
N TYR A 398 -5.17 14.53 -19.79
CA TYR A 398 -6.26 13.98 -20.59
C TYR A 398 -5.79 13.69 -22.03
N MET A 399 -5.40 12.45 -22.29
CA MET A 399 -4.92 12.03 -23.62
C MET A 399 -6.03 11.36 -24.44
N THR A 400 -6.76 10.44 -23.84
CA THR A 400 -7.91 9.76 -24.46
C THR A 400 -9.10 9.78 -23.50
N ASN A 401 -10.30 9.56 -24.03
CA ASN A 401 -11.47 9.38 -23.21
C ASN A 401 -12.42 8.33 -23.76
N GLU A 402 -13.09 7.63 -22.86
CA GLU A 402 -14.17 6.68 -23.16
C GLU A 402 -15.46 7.13 -22.50
N ARG A 403 -16.61 6.78 -23.10
CA ARG A 403 -17.91 7.28 -22.65
C ARG A 403 -18.79 6.15 -22.20
N VAL A 404 -19.42 6.32 -21.05
CA VAL A 404 -20.38 5.39 -20.45
C VAL A 404 -21.74 6.09 -20.37
N ARG A 405 -22.74 5.55 -21.08
CA ARG A 405 -24.11 6.08 -21.05
C ARG A 405 -24.91 5.26 -20.04
N ILE A 406 -25.52 5.93 -19.06
CA ILE A 406 -26.46 5.23 -18.18
C ILE A 406 -27.72 4.87 -19.00
N PRO A 407 -28.14 3.59 -19.03
CA PRO A 407 -29.34 3.18 -19.76
C PRO A 407 -30.60 3.87 -19.22
N LYS A 408 -31.60 4.10 -20.08
CA LYS A 408 -32.81 4.86 -19.74
C LYS A 408 -33.59 4.29 -18.53
N ASN A 409 -33.64 2.97 -18.41
CA ASN A 409 -34.40 2.26 -17.38
C ASN A 409 -33.50 1.66 -16.29
N ALA A 410 -32.21 1.99 -16.28
CA ALA A 410 -31.24 1.47 -15.33
C ALA A 410 -30.49 2.61 -14.63
N TRP A 411 -29.73 2.25 -13.61
CA TRP A 411 -28.92 3.16 -12.83
C TRP A 411 -27.67 2.48 -12.33
N ILE A 412 -26.63 3.25 -12.02
CA ILE A 412 -25.37 2.70 -11.51
C ILE A 412 -25.60 2.20 -10.09
N THR A 413 -25.14 0.97 -9.84
CA THR A 413 -25.28 0.26 -8.56
C THR A 413 -23.92 -0.04 -7.96
N GLU A 414 -22.94 -0.40 -8.79
CA GLU A 414 -21.59 -0.73 -8.38
C GLU A 414 -20.58 -0.17 -9.39
N LEU A 415 -19.38 0.12 -8.90
CA LEU A 415 -18.22 0.41 -9.73
C LEU A 415 -17.12 -0.58 -9.39
N VAL A 416 -16.64 -1.30 -10.40
CA VAL A 416 -15.44 -2.12 -10.28
C VAL A 416 -14.24 -1.32 -10.75
N ILE A 417 -13.21 -1.28 -9.93
CA ILE A 417 -11.95 -0.59 -10.20
C ILE A 417 -10.88 -1.64 -10.43
N THR A 418 -10.27 -1.63 -11.61
CA THR A 418 -9.16 -2.52 -11.98
C THR A 418 -7.84 -1.78 -11.86
N SER A 419 -6.88 -2.39 -11.17
CA SER A 419 -5.57 -1.86 -10.88
C SER A 419 -4.46 -2.85 -11.19
N GLN A 420 -3.26 -2.36 -11.44
CA GLN A 420 -2.08 -3.17 -11.69
C GLN A 420 -0.90 -2.66 -10.85
N GLU A 421 -0.04 -3.58 -10.46
CA GLU A 421 1.25 -3.26 -9.87
C GLU A 421 2.31 -3.04 -10.95
N GLU A 422 3.13 -2.04 -10.75
CA GLU A 422 4.28 -1.69 -11.57
C GLU A 422 5.46 -1.40 -10.64
N LYS A 423 6.69 -1.65 -11.12
CA LYS A 423 7.89 -1.26 -10.37
C LYS A 423 8.17 0.21 -10.64
N ASP A 424 8.51 0.96 -9.59
CA ASP A 424 8.99 2.33 -9.77
C ASP A 424 10.30 2.30 -10.60
N GLU A 425 10.38 3.14 -11.64
CA GLU A 425 11.54 3.19 -12.54
C GLU A 425 12.81 3.67 -11.82
N SER A 426 12.65 4.50 -10.78
CA SER A 426 13.75 5.07 -9.99
C SER A 426 14.17 4.19 -8.81
N ASP A 427 13.25 3.39 -8.29
CA ASP A 427 13.49 2.42 -7.21
C ASP A 427 12.73 1.11 -7.45
N LEU A 428 13.43 0.11 -8.01
CA LEU A 428 12.84 -1.20 -8.34
C LEU A 428 12.30 -1.99 -7.13
N ASN A 429 12.63 -1.56 -5.90
CA ASN A 429 12.09 -2.12 -4.65
C ASN A 429 10.73 -1.51 -4.29
N LYS A 430 10.39 -0.34 -4.84
CA LYS A 430 9.12 0.34 -4.63
C LYS A 430 8.09 -0.15 -5.66
N ILE A 431 6.95 -0.60 -5.14
CA ILE A 431 5.81 -1.00 -5.96
C ILE A 431 4.85 0.19 -6.06
N ILE A 432 4.51 0.55 -7.29
CA ILE A 432 3.46 1.51 -7.60
C ILE A 432 2.22 0.76 -8.03
N ARG A 433 1.06 1.12 -7.49
CA ARG A 433 -0.23 0.61 -7.99
C ARG A 433 -0.93 1.70 -8.80
N LYS A 434 -1.42 1.34 -9.99
CA LYS A 434 -2.12 2.27 -10.89
C LYS A 434 -3.49 1.74 -11.30
N VAL A 435 -4.47 2.63 -11.46
CA VAL A 435 -5.80 2.27 -11.98
C VAL A 435 -5.80 2.32 -13.49
N VAL A 436 -6.12 1.18 -14.10
CA VAL A 436 -6.05 0.95 -15.56
C VAL A 436 -7.42 0.70 -16.18
N GLY A 437 -8.45 0.49 -15.36
CA GLY A 437 -9.78 0.13 -15.85
C GLY A 437 -10.90 0.44 -14.86
N LEU A 438 -12.07 0.76 -15.40
CA LEU A 438 -13.31 0.93 -14.65
C LEU A 438 -14.42 0.14 -15.32
N ARG A 439 -15.24 -0.56 -14.52
CA ARG A 439 -16.43 -1.25 -15.02
C ARG A 439 -17.67 -0.85 -14.23
N PHE A 440 -18.62 -0.25 -14.95
CA PHE A 440 -19.85 0.27 -14.41
C PHE A 440 -20.92 -0.81 -14.44
N ILE A 441 -21.50 -1.12 -13.28
CA ILE A 441 -22.58 -2.10 -13.14
C ILE A 441 -23.89 -1.33 -12.97
N PHE A 442 -24.88 -1.71 -13.79
CA PHE A 442 -26.21 -1.14 -13.74
C PHE A 442 -27.21 -2.07 -13.05
N SER A 443 -28.31 -1.51 -12.56
CA SER A 443 -29.46 -2.25 -12.03
C SER A 443 -30.12 -3.17 -13.07
N GLU A 444 -30.04 -2.80 -14.35
CA GLU A 444 -30.52 -3.58 -15.49
C GLU A 444 -29.58 -3.37 -16.69
N GLY A 445 -29.43 -4.41 -17.52
CA GLY A 445 -28.60 -4.39 -18.73
C GLY A 445 -27.14 -4.82 -18.50
N ASP A 446 -26.38 -4.81 -19.58
CA ASP A 446 -24.99 -5.29 -19.56
C ASP A 446 -24.04 -4.27 -18.89
N PRO A 447 -23.08 -4.73 -18.08
CA PRO A 447 -21.98 -3.90 -17.58
C PRO A 447 -21.20 -3.22 -18.69
N VAL A 448 -20.70 -2.01 -18.43
CA VAL A 448 -19.83 -1.29 -19.37
C VAL A 448 -18.41 -1.21 -18.81
N GLN A 449 -17.46 -1.84 -19.49
CA GLN A 449 -16.02 -1.74 -19.21
C GLN A 449 -15.41 -0.58 -20.02
N VAL A 450 -14.55 0.21 -19.38
CA VAL A 450 -13.65 1.19 -20.02
C VAL A 450 -12.22 0.96 -19.51
N GLY A 451 -11.22 1.28 -20.33
CA GLY A 451 -9.84 0.90 -20.06
C GLY A 451 -9.63 -0.62 -20.07
N GLN A 452 -8.70 -1.10 -19.27
CA GLN A 452 -8.32 -2.53 -19.21
C GLN A 452 -9.25 -3.33 -18.28
N ALA A 453 -9.59 -4.56 -18.68
CA ALA A 453 -10.37 -5.47 -17.84
C ALA A 453 -9.49 -6.32 -16.91
N GLU A 454 -8.24 -6.56 -17.30
CA GLU A 454 -7.30 -7.46 -16.62
C GLU A 454 -6.50 -6.74 -15.54
N GLY A 455 -6.38 -7.38 -14.37
CA GLY A 455 -5.64 -6.88 -13.23
C GLY A 455 -6.34 -7.20 -11.91
N ASP A 456 -5.83 -6.65 -10.82
CA ASP A 456 -6.46 -6.79 -9.51
C ASP A 456 -7.67 -5.85 -9.43
N ALA A 457 -8.78 -6.35 -8.91
CA ALA A 457 -10.06 -5.67 -8.96
C ALA A 457 -10.64 -5.46 -7.56
N ARG A 458 -11.36 -4.36 -7.38
CA ARG A 458 -12.21 -4.15 -6.20
C ARG A 458 -13.54 -3.55 -6.57
N VAL A 459 -14.55 -3.78 -5.74
CA VAL A 459 -15.89 -3.24 -5.94
C VAL A 459 -16.17 -2.17 -4.91
N ILE A 460 -16.59 -0.99 -5.37
CA ILE A 460 -17.22 0.01 -4.50
C ILE A 460 -18.71 0.08 -4.81
N SER A 461 -19.53 0.03 -3.77
CA SER A 461 -20.99 0.07 -3.85
C SER A 461 -21.57 0.77 -2.62
N PRO A 462 -22.71 1.47 -2.75
CA PRO A 462 -23.45 2.00 -1.61
C PRO A 462 -24.02 0.89 -0.71
N ASP A 463 -24.38 1.24 0.52
CA ASP A 463 -25.15 0.35 1.38
C ASP A 463 -26.54 0.05 0.78
N PRO A 464 -27.11 -1.16 1.03
CA PRO A 464 -28.46 -1.48 0.60
C PRO A 464 -29.47 -0.39 1.00
N GLY A 465 -30.38 -0.06 0.07
CA GLY A 465 -31.36 1.01 0.27
C GLY A 465 -30.86 2.42 -0.07
N HIS A 466 -29.69 2.55 -0.70
CA HIS A 466 -29.15 3.82 -1.23
C HIS A 466 -28.97 3.75 -2.75
N PHE A 467 -28.84 4.91 -3.39
CA PHE A 467 -28.57 5.02 -4.82
C PHE A 467 -27.48 6.04 -5.10
N VAL A 468 -26.70 5.80 -6.17
CA VAL A 468 -25.57 6.63 -6.58
C VAL A 468 -26.06 7.97 -7.14
N VAL A 469 -25.45 9.08 -6.73
CA VAL A 469 -25.79 10.43 -7.19
C VAL A 469 -24.61 11.14 -7.84
N GLY A 470 -23.39 10.62 -7.69
CA GLY A 470 -22.18 11.25 -8.20
C GLY A 470 -20.92 10.49 -7.85
N PHE A 471 -19.78 11.15 -8.06
CA PHE A 471 -18.46 10.68 -7.70
C PHE A 471 -17.75 11.74 -6.85
N LYS A 472 -16.94 11.28 -5.90
CA LYS A 472 -15.96 12.11 -5.18
C LYS A 472 -14.58 11.59 -5.52
N VAL A 473 -13.72 12.48 -5.98
CA VAL A 473 -12.37 12.18 -6.46
C VAL A 473 -11.33 13.04 -5.78
N SER A 474 -10.12 12.50 -5.65
CA SER A 474 -8.93 13.26 -5.29
C SER A 474 -7.81 13.06 -6.30
N TRP A 475 -6.98 14.08 -6.47
CA TRP A 475 -5.77 14.01 -7.29
C TRP A 475 -4.78 15.10 -6.88
N SER A 476 -3.50 14.89 -7.16
CA SER A 476 -2.50 15.96 -7.06
C SER A 476 -2.30 16.61 -8.43
N PRO A 477 -1.94 17.91 -8.52
CA PRO A 477 -1.69 18.57 -9.80
C PRO A 477 -0.69 17.79 -10.67
N ARG A 478 -1.02 17.61 -11.96
CA ARG A 478 -0.21 16.87 -12.94
C ARG A 478 0.02 15.39 -12.59
N LYS A 479 -0.77 14.85 -11.66
CA LYS A 479 -0.79 13.42 -11.30
C LYS A 479 -2.15 12.82 -11.66
N PRO A 480 -2.21 11.50 -11.96
CA PRO A 480 -3.47 10.78 -12.11
C PRO A 480 -4.34 10.80 -10.83
N ILE A 481 -5.55 10.27 -10.92
CA ILE A 481 -6.48 10.19 -9.79
C ILE A 481 -5.90 9.31 -8.66
N SER A 482 -5.95 9.80 -7.43
CA SER A 482 -5.44 9.13 -6.22
C SER A 482 -6.54 8.40 -5.43
N ASN A 483 -7.76 8.95 -5.39
CA ASN A 483 -8.94 8.29 -4.80
C ASN A 483 -10.18 8.50 -5.66
N LEU A 484 -11.05 7.49 -5.70
CA LEU A 484 -12.36 7.54 -6.35
C LEU A 484 -13.39 6.86 -5.45
N SER A 485 -14.50 7.53 -5.22
CA SER A 485 -15.62 7.01 -4.42
C SER A 485 -16.95 7.37 -5.08
N LEU A 486 -17.96 6.53 -4.85
CA LEU A 486 -19.35 6.83 -5.25
C LEU A 486 -19.99 7.69 -4.16
N LEU A 487 -20.65 8.77 -4.57
CA LEU A 487 -21.54 9.54 -3.71
C LEU A 487 -22.94 8.94 -3.80
N PHE A 488 -23.63 8.80 -2.67
CA PHE A 488 -24.95 8.19 -2.63
C PHE A 488 -25.90 8.88 -1.65
N GLN A 489 -27.20 8.64 -1.85
CA GLN A 489 -28.29 9.15 -1.02
C GLN A 489 -29.27 8.03 -0.65
N PRO A 490 -30.00 8.14 0.47
CA PRO A 490 -31.04 7.19 0.83
C PRO A 490 -32.13 7.14 -0.22
N SER A 491 -32.57 5.94 -0.58
CA SER A 491 -33.62 5.70 -1.58
C SER A 491 -34.96 6.36 -1.25
N THR A 492 -35.21 6.69 0.02
CA THR A 492 -36.39 7.47 0.47
C THR A 492 -36.43 8.90 -0.08
N LYS A 493 -35.29 9.45 -0.52
CA LYS A 493 -35.21 10.78 -1.15
C LYS A 493 -35.54 10.76 -2.64
N ALA A 494 -35.59 9.59 -3.27
CA ALA A 494 -36.00 9.48 -4.67
C ALA A 494 -37.51 9.75 -4.80
N PRO A 495 -37.98 10.36 -5.91
CA PRO A 495 -39.40 10.66 -6.08
C PRO A 495 -40.22 9.37 -6.17
N GLN A 496 -41.16 9.21 -5.23
CA GLN A 496 -42.09 8.08 -5.20
C GLN A 496 -43.19 8.33 -6.24
N ASP A 497 -43.23 7.49 -7.29
CA ASP A 497 -44.35 7.47 -8.23
C ASP A 497 -45.36 6.40 -7.77
N GLU A 498 -46.66 6.64 -7.99
CA GLU A 498 -47.75 5.71 -7.67
C GLU A 498 -47.60 4.35 -8.38
N ARG A 499 -46.79 4.29 -9.45
CA ARG A 499 -46.54 3.09 -10.27
C ARG A 499 -45.39 2.19 -9.82
N GLN A 500 -44.65 2.50 -8.73
CA GLN A 500 -43.47 1.76 -8.25
C GLN A 500 -42.29 1.58 -9.24
N ASP A 501 -42.44 1.91 -10.53
CA ASP A 501 -41.42 1.67 -11.57
C ASP A 501 -40.17 2.56 -11.42
N SER A 502 -40.30 3.76 -10.83
CA SER A 502 -39.17 4.68 -10.61
C SER A 502 -38.16 4.16 -9.58
N PHE A 503 -38.60 3.33 -8.63
CA PHE A 503 -37.71 2.72 -7.64
C PHE A 503 -36.94 1.53 -8.22
N ARG A 504 -37.59 0.78 -9.14
CA ARG A 504 -37.00 -0.42 -9.76
C ARG A 504 -35.71 -0.13 -10.52
N ARG A 505 -35.61 1.01 -11.22
CA ARG A 505 -34.36 1.40 -11.92
C ARG A 505 -33.19 1.68 -10.99
N LEU A 506 -33.42 1.97 -9.70
CA LEU A 506 -32.37 2.28 -8.73
C LEU A 506 -31.94 1.05 -7.92
N GLU A 507 -32.77 0.00 -7.88
CA GLU A 507 -32.47 -1.21 -7.12
C GLU A 507 -31.41 -2.07 -7.82
N PRO A 508 -30.39 -2.57 -7.10
CA PRO A 508 -29.45 -3.52 -7.65
C PRO A 508 -30.15 -4.81 -8.11
N GLN A 509 -29.56 -5.46 -9.11
CA GLN A 509 -30.07 -6.73 -9.63
C GLN A 509 -30.03 -7.79 -8.53
N LYS A 510 -31.15 -8.48 -8.31
CA LYS A 510 -31.25 -9.56 -7.33
C LYS A 510 -30.59 -10.81 -7.88
N VAL A 511 -29.59 -11.33 -7.18
CA VAL A 511 -29.01 -12.65 -7.45
C VAL A 511 -29.89 -13.69 -6.77
N LEU A 512 -30.28 -14.73 -7.51
CA LEU A 512 -31.11 -15.82 -6.98
C LEU A 512 -30.23 -17.03 -6.64
N ASP A 513 -30.60 -17.76 -5.59
CA ASP A 513 -30.01 -19.07 -5.30
C ASP A 513 -30.60 -20.16 -6.21
N GLU A 514 -30.13 -21.40 -6.04
CA GLU A 514 -30.61 -22.56 -6.82
C GLU A 514 -32.11 -22.84 -6.63
N ASP A 515 -32.70 -22.33 -5.55
CA ASP A 515 -34.12 -22.46 -5.23
C ASP A 515 -34.94 -21.27 -5.74
N GLY A 516 -34.32 -20.30 -6.42
CA GLY A 516 -34.97 -19.09 -6.92
C GLY A 516 -35.20 -18.02 -5.85
N ASN A 517 -34.61 -18.15 -4.65
CA ASN A 517 -34.73 -17.14 -3.59
C ASN A 517 -33.64 -16.06 -3.72
N PRO A 518 -33.94 -14.79 -3.40
CA PRO A 518 -32.94 -13.73 -3.42
C PRO A 518 -31.83 -13.96 -2.39
N ILE A 519 -30.58 -13.91 -2.84
CA ILE A 519 -29.39 -13.94 -2.00
C ILE A 519 -29.20 -12.53 -1.40
N PRO A 520 -29.06 -12.40 -0.06
CA PRO A 520 -28.74 -11.12 0.55
C PRO A 520 -27.39 -10.58 0.04
N TYR A 521 -27.33 -9.28 -0.27
CA TYR A 521 -26.10 -8.62 -0.68
C TYR A 521 -25.01 -8.72 0.39
N ASN A 522 -23.78 -8.86 -0.06
CA ASN A 522 -22.61 -8.67 0.79
C ASN A 522 -22.52 -7.20 1.24
N LYS A 523 -21.96 -6.98 2.42
CA LYS A 523 -21.69 -5.62 2.90
C LYS A 523 -20.60 -4.98 2.03
N PRO A 524 -20.68 -3.68 1.70
CA PRO A 524 -19.66 -2.99 0.91
C PRO A 524 -18.23 -3.16 1.47
N GLU A 525 -18.07 -3.17 2.79
CA GLU A 525 -16.78 -3.40 3.46
C GLU A 525 -16.14 -4.75 3.10
N SER A 526 -16.95 -5.79 2.86
CA SER A 526 -16.47 -7.13 2.55
C SER A 526 -16.18 -7.32 1.06
N THR A 527 -16.93 -6.63 0.18
CA THR A 527 -16.67 -6.65 -1.27
C THR A 527 -15.56 -5.68 -1.69
N GLY A 528 -15.30 -4.66 -0.87
CA GLY A 528 -14.33 -3.59 -1.13
C GLY A 528 -12.86 -3.97 -0.97
N HIS A 529 -12.55 -5.19 -0.55
CA HIS A 529 -11.18 -5.71 -0.60
C HIS A 529 -10.59 -5.61 -2.01
N LEU A 530 -9.27 -5.46 -2.09
CA LEU A 530 -8.55 -5.54 -3.35
C LEU A 530 -8.32 -7.03 -3.67
N TRP A 531 -9.02 -7.54 -4.68
CA TRP A 531 -8.97 -8.95 -5.06
C TRP A 531 -7.96 -9.18 -6.17
N LYS A 532 -7.13 -10.20 -6.00
CA LYS A 532 -6.16 -10.58 -7.02
C LYS A 532 -6.83 -11.19 -8.24
N ASN A 533 -6.55 -10.62 -9.41
CA ASN A 533 -7.04 -11.02 -10.74
C ASN A 533 -8.57 -11.00 -10.97
N GLU A 534 -9.36 -11.58 -10.07
CA GLU A 534 -10.80 -11.78 -10.26
C GLU A 534 -11.58 -11.49 -8.97
N LEU A 535 -12.80 -10.99 -9.14
CA LEU A 535 -13.71 -10.75 -8.03
C LEU A 535 -14.38 -12.05 -7.57
N PRO A 536 -14.66 -12.22 -6.27
CA PRO A 536 -15.43 -13.35 -5.78
C PRO A 536 -16.83 -13.42 -6.42
N PRO A 537 -17.37 -14.63 -6.68
CA PRO A 537 -18.71 -14.80 -7.22
C PRO A 537 -19.78 -14.15 -6.33
N ARG A 538 -20.76 -13.48 -6.94
CA ARG A 538 -21.79 -12.70 -6.22
C ARG A 538 -22.73 -13.56 -5.39
N GLU A 539 -22.89 -14.82 -5.75
CA GLU A 539 -23.71 -15.79 -5.04
C GLU A 539 -23.11 -16.26 -3.70
N LEU A 540 -21.83 -15.95 -3.45
CA LEU A 540 -21.14 -16.32 -2.22
C LEU A 540 -21.23 -15.18 -1.20
N LYS A 541 -21.54 -15.55 0.05
CA LYS A 541 -21.46 -14.63 1.18
C LYS A 541 -20.02 -14.53 1.67
N ILE A 542 -19.48 -13.32 1.69
CA ILE A 542 -18.14 -13.01 2.17
C ILE A 542 -18.21 -12.71 3.67
N LEU A 543 -17.45 -13.44 4.47
CA LEU A 543 -17.34 -13.20 5.92
C LEU A 543 -16.08 -12.38 6.23
N PRO A 544 -16.11 -11.47 7.21
CA PRO A 544 -14.94 -10.65 7.56
C PRO A 544 -13.71 -11.50 7.88
N THR A 545 -12.54 -10.99 7.51
CA THR A 545 -11.24 -11.61 7.80
C THR A 545 -10.94 -11.71 9.29
N GLU A 546 -10.09 -12.67 9.62
CA GLU A 546 -9.47 -12.85 10.92
C GLU A 546 -7.97 -12.52 10.80
N THR A 547 -7.47 -11.70 11.72
CA THR A 547 -6.09 -11.16 11.73
C THR A 547 -5.51 -11.20 13.14
N GLY A 548 -4.18 -11.30 13.26
CA GLY A 548 -3.49 -11.27 14.56
C GLY A 548 -3.31 -9.85 15.12
N TYR A 549 -2.98 -9.72 16.40
CA TYR A 549 -2.86 -8.41 17.05
C TYR A 549 -1.54 -7.66 16.76
N LEU A 550 -0.51 -8.36 16.25
CA LEU A 550 0.71 -7.73 15.69
C LEU A 550 0.66 -7.64 14.16
N SER A 551 -0.43 -8.11 13.54
CA SER A 551 -0.68 -7.71 12.15
C SER A 551 -0.83 -6.19 12.20
N PRO A 552 -0.04 -5.42 11.43
CA PRO A 552 -0.14 -3.96 11.48
C PRO A 552 -1.60 -3.55 11.34
N ASP A 553 -2.01 -2.43 11.92
CA ASP A 553 -3.24 -1.74 11.50
C ASP A 553 -3.00 -1.31 10.05
N VAL A 554 -3.12 -2.28 9.12
CA VAL A 554 -2.93 -2.05 7.71
C VAL A 554 -4.18 -1.29 7.31
N ASP A 555 -4.00 -0.05 6.86
CA ASP A 555 -5.03 0.64 6.10
C ASP A 555 -5.51 -0.33 5.03
N ARG A 556 -6.73 -0.86 5.20
CA ARG A 556 -7.28 -2.04 4.48
C ARG A 556 -7.28 -1.91 2.95
N ASP A 557 -6.93 -0.75 2.45
CA ASP A 557 -7.08 -0.34 1.07
C ASP A 557 -6.05 -0.97 0.13
N ASP A 558 -4.85 -1.34 0.57
CA ASP A 558 -3.82 -1.96 -0.30
C ASP A 558 -3.67 -3.48 -0.13
N LEU A 559 -4.37 -4.08 0.83
CA LEU A 559 -4.33 -5.51 1.11
C LEU A 559 -4.86 -6.33 -0.07
N LEU A 560 -3.93 -6.91 -0.84
CA LEU A 560 -4.24 -7.83 -1.91
C LEU A 560 -4.72 -9.17 -1.36
N MET A 561 -6.01 -9.45 -1.53
CA MET A 561 -6.68 -10.68 -1.13
C MET A 561 -6.68 -11.68 -2.28
N GLU A 562 -6.23 -12.91 -2.02
CA GLU A 562 -6.27 -14.02 -2.98
C GLU A 562 -7.42 -14.98 -2.63
N PRO A 563 -8.44 -15.12 -3.48
CA PRO A 563 -9.55 -16.03 -3.23
C PRO A 563 -9.27 -17.46 -3.71
N LEU A 564 -9.47 -18.45 -2.83
CA LEU A 564 -9.51 -19.88 -3.18
C LEU A 564 -10.95 -20.40 -3.06
N ILE A 565 -11.66 -20.37 -4.18
CA ILE A 565 -13.06 -20.83 -4.26
C ILE A 565 -13.09 -22.36 -4.43
N PHE A 566 -13.73 -23.05 -3.49
CA PHE A 566 -13.98 -24.49 -3.53
C PHE A 566 -15.06 -24.84 -4.54
N GLY A 567 -16.10 -24.01 -4.62
CA GLY A 567 -17.21 -24.17 -5.55
C GLY A 567 -18.29 -23.13 -5.32
N THR A 568 -19.17 -22.94 -6.29
CA THR A 568 -20.40 -22.13 -6.11
C THR A 568 -21.64 -23.00 -6.05
N THR A 569 -21.58 -24.21 -6.61
CA THR A 569 -22.67 -25.21 -6.65
C THR A 569 -22.25 -26.55 -6.03
N GLU A 570 -23.21 -27.44 -5.75
CA GLU A 570 -22.89 -28.80 -5.30
C GLU A 570 -22.03 -29.59 -6.31
N ARG A 571 -22.25 -29.37 -7.61
CA ARG A 571 -21.49 -30.03 -8.67
C ARG A 571 -20.03 -29.64 -8.64
N ASP A 572 -19.73 -28.39 -8.26
CA ASP A 572 -18.35 -27.95 -8.09
C ASP A 572 -17.68 -28.69 -6.93
N LEU A 573 -18.41 -28.84 -5.83
CA LEU A 573 -17.90 -29.54 -4.65
C LEU A 573 -17.69 -31.04 -4.89
N ASP A 574 -18.49 -31.66 -5.76
CA ASP A 574 -18.29 -33.07 -6.20
C ASP A 574 -16.95 -33.28 -6.90
N MET A 575 -16.42 -32.24 -7.55
CA MET A 575 -15.16 -32.31 -8.27
C MET A 575 -13.94 -32.20 -7.34
N ILE A 576 -14.09 -31.83 -6.07
CA ILE A 576 -12.95 -31.70 -5.15
C ILE A 576 -12.34 -33.08 -4.88
N SER A 577 -11.06 -33.21 -5.16
CA SER A 577 -10.27 -34.46 -4.97
C SER A 577 -9.22 -34.35 -3.87
N ALA A 578 -8.75 -33.14 -3.55
CA ALA A 578 -7.88 -32.87 -2.40
C ALA A 578 -7.85 -31.37 -2.04
N ILE A 579 -7.49 -31.07 -0.80
CA ILE A 579 -7.05 -29.74 -0.34
C ILE A 579 -5.62 -29.85 0.18
N GLY A 580 -4.76 -28.94 -0.25
CA GLY A 580 -3.35 -28.86 0.07
C GLY A 580 -3.02 -27.58 0.82
N VAL A 581 -2.13 -27.69 1.81
CA VAL A 581 -1.63 -26.57 2.63
C VAL A 581 -0.10 -26.65 2.66
N ASP A 582 0.56 -25.52 2.44
CA ASP A 582 2.01 -25.41 2.63
C ASP A 582 2.36 -25.53 4.12
N ALA A 583 3.42 -26.28 4.45
CA ALA A 583 3.86 -26.54 5.81
C ALA A 583 4.09 -25.27 6.64
N GLN A 584 4.42 -24.16 5.98
CA GLN A 584 4.66 -22.85 6.58
C GLN A 584 3.53 -21.85 6.31
N LEU A 585 2.36 -22.31 5.88
CA LEU A 585 1.18 -21.50 5.57
C LEU A 585 1.43 -20.46 4.47
N ARG A 586 2.38 -20.70 3.56
CA ARG A 586 2.72 -19.76 2.47
C ARG A 586 1.77 -19.85 1.28
N GLY A 587 1.02 -20.94 1.16
CA GLY A 587 0.07 -21.14 0.07
C GLY A 587 -0.90 -22.29 0.31
N PHE A 588 -1.94 -22.31 -0.51
CA PHE A 588 -3.01 -23.31 -0.49
C PHE A 588 -3.28 -23.79 -1.91
N GLU A 589 -3.57 -25.08 -2.08
CA GLU A 589 -3.88 -25.69 -3.37
C GLU A 589 -5.16 -26.53 -3.27
N LEU A 590 -6.12 -26.31 -4.15
CA LEU A 590 -7.32 -27.15 -4.27
C LEU A 590 -7.21 -27.99 -5.55
N CYS A 591 -7.25 -29.30 -5.41
CA CYS A 591 -7.21 -30.23 -6.54
C CYS A 591 -8.62 -30.65 -6.95
N MET A 592 -8.91 -30.57 -8.24
CA MET A 592 -10.22 -30.84 -8.83
C MET A 592 -10.14 -31.97 -9.87
N ASP A 593 -11.17 -32.80 -9.94
CA ASP A 593 -11.29 -33.96 -10.84
C ASP A 593 -12.73 -34.14 -11.34
N ASN A 594 -12.93 -33.85 -12.63
CA ASN A 594 -14.21 -34.08 -13.31
C ASN A 594 -14.31 -35.48 -13.97
N GLY A 595 -13.34 -36.36 -13.74
CA GLY A 595 -13.30 -37.75 -14.20
C GLY A 595 -12.71 -37.90 -15.60
N HIS A 596 -12.59 -36.80 -16.34
CA HIS A 596 -11.93 -36.70 -17.63
C HIS A 596 -10.63 -35.89 -17.54
N GLU A 597 -10.63 -34.86 -16.68
CA GLU A 597 -9.57 -33.89 -16.51
C GLU A 597 -9.35 -33.58 -15.03
N LYS A 598 -8.08 -33.35 -14.67
CA LYS A 598 -7.63 -32.91 -13.36
C LYS A 598 -6.95 -31.55 -13.48
N TRP A 599 -7.30 -30.62 -12.60
CA TRP A 599 -6.69 -29.30 -12.54
C TRP A 599 -6.58 -28.83 -11.08
N THR A 600 -5.82 -27.76 -10.87
CA THR A 600 -5.61 -27.18 -9.53
C THR A 600 -5.95 -25.70 -9.52
N ARG A 601 -6.37 -25.20 -8.35
CA ARG A 601 -6.46 -23.77 -8.03
C ARG A 601 -5.51 -23.49 -6.88
N THR A 602 -4.68 -22.46 -7.01
CA THR A 602 -3.64 -22.16 -6.02
C THR A 602 -3.68 -20.68 -5.63
N ILE A 603 -3.53 -20.42 -4.34
CA ILE A 603 -3.27 -19.08 -3.80
C ILE A 603 -1.99 -19.10 -2.96
N GLY A 604 -1.31 -17.95 -2.88
CA GLY A 604 0.01 -17.86 -2.24
C GLY A 604 1.10 -18.64 -3.00
N HIS A 605 2.15 -19.06 -2.30
CA HIS A 605 3.28 -19.83 -2.84
C HIS A 605 3.57 -21.04 -1.95
N GLY A 606 3.33 -22.25 -2.47
CA GLY A 606 3.63 -23.49 -1.75
C GLY A 606 5.00 -24.05 -2.13
N TYR A 607 5.80 -24.43 -1.13
CA TYR A 607 7.09 -25.11 -1.30
C TYR A 607 7.09 -26.52 -0.72
N ALA A 608 6.35 -26.75 0.37
CA ALA A 608 6.21 -28.05 1.00
C ALA A 608 4.73 -28.31 1.28
N MET A 609 4.03 -28.89 0.30
CA MET A 609 2.58 -29.04 0.34
C MET A 609 2.15 -30.37 0.97
N GLN A 610 1.33 -30.28 2.02
CA GLN A 610 0.64 -31.41 2.63
C GLN A 610 -0.81 -31.47 2.16
N TYR A 611 -1.26 -32.63 1.69
CA TYR A 611 -2.58 -32.82 1.12
C TYR A 611 -3.48 -33.70 1.99
N LEU A 612 -4.75 -33.33 2.05
CA LEU A 612 -5.85 -34.19 2.45
C LEU A 612 -6.64 -34.54 1.20
N SER A 613 -6.63 -35.82 0.82
CA SER A 613 -7.55 -36.32 -0.22
C SER A 613 -8.98 -36.08 0.20
N ILE A 614 -9.88 -35.80 -0.74
CA ILE A 614 -11.31 -35.57 -0.52
C ILE A 614 -12.08 -36.42 -1.54
N ASP A 615 -13.03 -37.21 -1.08
CA ASP A 615 -13.92 -37.97 -1.96
C ASP A 615 -15.17 -37.13 -2.28
N GLY A 616 -14.99 -36.08 -3.08
CA GLY A 616 -16.05 -35.14 -3.47
C GLY A 616 -17.26 -35.87 -4.07
N ARG A 617 -17.04 -36.74 -5.05
CA ARG A 617 -18.10 -37.53 -5.72
C ARG A 617 -18.82 -38.49 -4.78
N GLY A 618 -18.11 -39.05 -3.80
CA GLY A 618 -18.70 -39.87 -2.74
C GLY A 618 -19.40 -39.06 -1.64
N GLY A 619 -19.57 -37.75 -1.82
CA GLY A 619 -20.30 -36.88 -0.90
C GLY A 619 -19.46 -36.36 0.28
N GLU A 620 -18.14 -36.49 0.23
CA GLU A 620 -17.29 -35.82 1.21
C GLU A 620 -17.19 -34.32 0.93
N ARG A 621 -17.23 -33.52 1.98
CA ARG A 621 -17.17 -32.06 1.92
C ARG A 621 -16.26 -31.53 3.01
N ILE A 622 -15.51 -30.48 2.69
CA ILE A 622 -14.87 -29.62 3.69
C ILE A 622 -15.99 -28.80 4.32
N VAL A 623 -16.23 -29.01 5.61
CA VAL A 623 -17.35 -28.38 6.34
C VAL A 623 -16.90 -27.24 7.24
N ASP A 624 -15.62 -27.19 7.59
CA ASP A 624 -15.08 -26.15 8.46
C ASP A 624 -13.59 -25.89 8.19
N CYS A 625 -13.15 -24.68 8.52
CA CYS A 625 -11.76 -24.23 8.46
C CYS A 625 -11.47 -23.35 9.68
N CYS A 626 -10.73 -23.89 10.64
CA CYS A 626 -10.34 -23.19 11.86
C CYS A 626 -8.94 -22.63 11.72
N VAL A 627 -8.70 -21.41 12.19
CA VAL A 627 -7.38 -20.78 12.23
C VAL A 627 -6.97 -20.51 13.68
N ASN A 628 -5.70 -20.74 13.98
CA ASN A 628 -5.09 -20.35 15.25
C ASN A 628 -4.37 -19.02 15.05
N ILE A 629 -4.84 -17.98 15.75
CA ILE A 629 -4.38 -16.61 15.62
C ILE A 629 -3.84 -16.14 16.97
N SER A 630 -2.58 -15.71 16.95
CA SER A 630 -1.92 -15.02 18.05
C SER A 630 -1.58 -13.60 17.56
N ASP A 631 -0.30 -13.30 17.47
CA ASP A 631 0.30 -12.14 16.81
C ASP A 631 0.12 -12.18 15.29
N VAL A 632 0.20 -13.37 14.71
CA VAL A 632 -0.06 -13.71 13.30
C VAL A 632 -0.84 -15.02 13.20
N VAL A 633 -1.21 -15.45 11.99
CA VAL A 633 -1.79 -16.79 11.77
C VAL A 633 -0.71 -17.85 11.96
N ARG A 634 -0.84 -18.67 13.01
CA ARG A 634 0.16 -19.68 13.42
C ARG A 634 -0.19 -21.10 12.99
N GLY A 635 -1.47 -21.38 12.74
CA GLY A 635 -1.92 -22.71 12.33
C GLY A 635 -3.29 -22.67 11.66
N ILE A 636 -3.57 -23.70 10.87
CA ILE A 636 -4.84 -23.87 10.17
C ILE A 636 -5.30 -25.33 10.22
N ARG A 637 -6.62 -25.52 10.30
CA ARG A 637 -7.26 -26.83 10.33
C ARG A 637 -8.45 -26.89 9.39
N PHE A 638 -8.41 -27.78 8.40
CA PHE A 638 -9.59 -28.15 7.62
C PHE A 638 -10.28 -29.37 8.22
N ILE A 639 -11.62 -29.40 8.21
CA ILE A 639 -12.43 -30.51 8.74
C ILE A 639 -13.42 -30.97 7.67
N THR A 640 -13.58 -32.29 7.51
CA THR A 640 -14.56 -32.89 6.60
C THR A 640 -15.80 -33.43 7.32
N ASN A 641 -16.91 -33.56 6.60
CA ASN A 641 -18.14 -34.21 7.10
C ASN A 641 -17.94 -35.70 7.46
N ARG A 642 -16.82 -36.32 7.05
CA ARG A 642 -16.43 -37.69 7.43
C ARG A 642 -15.53 -37.75 8.68
N GLY A 643 -15.29 -36.61 9.32
CA GLY A 643 -14.53 -36.51 10.55
C GLY A 643 -13.01 -36.58 10.35
N ARG A 644 -12.55 -36.33 9.12
CA ARG A 644 -11.13 -36.21 8.78
C ARG A 644 -10.69 -34.77 8.97
N ASN A 645 -9.43 -34.55 9.28
CA ASN A 645 -8.88 -33.20 9.34
C ASN A 645 -7.52 -33.09 8.65
N LEU A 646 -7.12 -31.87 8.32
CA LEU A 646 -5.75 -31.53 7.93
C LEU A 646 -5.33 -30.40 8.84
N ILE A 647 -4.31 -30.63 9.66
CA ILE A 647 -3.77 -29.64 10.61
C ILE A 647 -2.34 -29.34 10.17
N VAL A 648 -2.06 -28.05 9.96
CA VAL A 648 -0.72 -27.53 9.64
C VAL A 648 -0.44 -26.33 10.53
N GLY A 649 0.76 -26.28 11.11
CA GLY A 649 1.14 -25.24 12.07
C GLY A 649 0.63 -25.50 13.49
N ASP A 650 0.55 -24.43 14.26
CA ASP A 650 0.26 -24.47 15.69
C ASP A 650 -1.19 -24.82 16.00
N SER A 651 -1.40 -25.82 16.86
CA SER A 651 -2.72 -26.29 17.28
C SER A 651 -3.13 -25.90 18.70
N GLU A 652 -2.40 -24.95 19.34
CA GLU A 652 -2.55 -24.55 20.75
C GLU A 652 -3.99 -24.54 21.25
N LYS A 653 -4.27 -25.47 22.19
CA LYS A 653 -5.57 -25.58 22.84
C LYS A 653 -5.64 -24.65 24.05
N GLY A 654 -6.37 -23.54 23.94
CA GLY A 654 -6.80 -22.79 25.13
C GLY A 654 -6.47 -21.30 25.19
N ARG A 655 -5.83 -20.72 24.17
CA ARG A 655 -6.15 -19.31 23.86
C ARG A 655 -7.51 -19.33 23.22
N ASP A 656 -8.41 -18.44 23.65
CA ASP A 656 -9.75 -18.31 23.09
C ASP A 656 -9.64 -18.35 21.57
N PHE A 657 -9.84 -19.54 20.97
CA PHE A 657 -10.43 -19.60 19.66
C PHE A 657 -11.64 -18.73 19.87
N ARG A 658 -11.67 -17.58 19.19
CA ARG A 658 -12.96 -17.15 18.68
C ARG A 658 -13.40 -18.35 17.85
N GLN A 659 -14.02 -19.35 18.49
CA GLN A 659 -15.14 -20.05 17.91
C GLN A 659 -16.06 -18.91 17.55
N ARG A 660 -15.82 -18.33 16.38
CA ARG A 660 -16.92 -17.91 15.58
C ARG A 660 -17.73 -19.18 15.52
N GLU A 661 -18.84 -19.16 16.23
CA GLU A 661 -20.04 -19.74 15.69
C GLU A 661 -20.21 -19.14 14.28
N LEU A 662 -19.40 -19.54 13.29
CA LEU A 662 -19.97 -20.10 12.08
C LEU A 662 -21.01 -21.02 12.67
N LYS A 663 -22.27 -20.59 12.68
CA LYS A 663 -23.39 -21.47 13.01
C LYS A 663 -23.41 -22.43 11.82
N PRO A 664 -22.62 -23.53 11.84
CA PRO A 664 -22.39 -24.37 10.67
C PRO A 664 -23.69 -25.09 10.30
N HIS A 665 -24.66 -25.01 11.21
CA HIS A 665 -26.03 -25.42 11.05
C HIS A 665 -26.87 -24.54 10.09
N LEU A 666 -26.31 -23.49 9.46
CA LEU A 666 -27.05 -22.62 8.54
C LEU A 666 -26.37 -22.34 7.18
N SER A 667 -25.07 -22.61 7.03
CA SER A 667 -24.32 -22.34 5.79
C SER A 667 -23.12 -23.24 5.61
N SER A 668 -22.81 -23.61 4.35
CA SER A 668 -21.65 -24.43 3.98
C SER A 668 -20.47 -23.56 3.55
N LEU A 669 -19.26 -24.00 3.88
CA LEU A 669 -18.00 -23.40 3.46
C LEU A 669 -17.81 -23.62 1.96
N MET A 670 -17.57 -22.52 1.22
CA MET A 670 -17.44 -22.50 -0.24
C MET A 670 -16.04 -22.06 -0.70
N GLY A 671 -15.18 -21.71 0.24
CA GLY A 671 -13.82 -21.28 -0.04
C GLY A 671 -13.25 -20.44 1.09
N ILE A 672 -11.99 -20.08 0.92
CA ILE A 672 -11.25 -19.16 1.80
C ILE A 672 -10.64 -18.05 0.94
N TYR A 673 -10.24 -16.96 1.57
CA TYR A 673 -9.39 -15.97 0.94
C TYR A 673 -8.34 -15.48 1.93
N CYS A 674 -7.15 -15.15 1.42
CA CYS A 674 -6.00 -14.90 2.27
C CYS A 674 -5.22 -13.68 1.79
N HIS A 675 -4.48 -13.06 2.71
CA HIS A 675 -3.46 -12.06 2.40
C HIS A 675 -2.12 -12.45 3.05
N TRP A 676 -1.04 -12.22 2.31
CA TRP A 676 0.33 -12.43 2.78
C TRP A 676 1.15 -11.15 2.70
N THR A 677 1.86 -10.84 3.78
CA THR A 677 2.91 -9.82 3.80
C THR A 677 4.24 -10.43 3.39
N ASN A 678 5.17 -9.61 2.88
CA ASN A 678 6.53 -10.01 2.50
C ASN A 678 6.59 -11.20 1.51
N ARG A 679 5.56 -11.32 0.65
CA ARG A 679 5.23 -12.45 -0.25
C ARG A 679 6.38 -12.99 -1.11
N HIS A 680 7.42 -12.20 -1.33
CA HIS A 680 8.57 -12.54 -2.16
C HIS A 680 9.87 -12.75 -1.36
N THR A 681 9.72 -13.05 -0.07
CA THR A 681 10.83 -13.26 0.85
C THR A 681 10.57 -14.49 1.73
N PRO A 682 11.61 -15.02 2.39
CA PRO A 682 11.45 -16.15 3.33
C PRO A 682 10.55 -15.79 4.52
N GLY A 683 10.52 -14.53 4.94
CA GLY A 683 9.62 -13.99 5.96
C GLY A 683 8.20 -13.76 5.47
N THR A 684 7.71 -14.53 4.49
CA THR A 684 6.32 -14.46 4.02
C THR A 684 5.37 -14.87 5.14
N ASP A 685 4.46 -13.96 5.50
CA ASP A 685 3.52 -14.16 6.60
C ASP A 685 2.08 -14.10 6.13
N LEU A 686 1.33 -15.18 6.37
CA LEU A 686 -0.13 -15.20 6.31
C LEU A 686 -0.69 -14.34 7.45
N THR A 687 -1.25 -13.19 7.12
CA THR A 687 -1.70 -12.19 8.10
C THR A 687 -3.21 -12.06 8.18
N ALA A 688 -3.94 -12.41 7.11
CA ALA A 688 -5.40 -12.40 7.10
C ALA A 688 -5.97 -13.65 6.44
N VAL A 689 -7.01 -14.22 7.04
CA VAL A 689 -7.83 -15.31 6.47
C VAL A 689 -9.30 -14.95 6.59
N GLY A 690 -10.04 -15.03 5.48
CA GLY A 690 -11.49 -14.88 5.44
C GLY A 690 -12.15 -16.05 4.73
N TYR A 691 -13.50 -16.06 4.74
CA TYR A 691 -14.28 -17.22 4.33
C TYR A 691 -15.39 -16.86 3.35
N PHE A 692 -15.66 -17.78 2.42
CA PHE A 692 -16.84 -17.75 1.57
C PHE A 692 -17.85 -18.78 2.05
N THR A 693 -19.12 -18.39 2.15
CA THR A 693 -20.19 -19.28 2.61
C THR A 693 -21.43 -19.18 1.74
N ARG A 694 -22.26 -20.23 1.75
CA ARG A 694 -23.58 -20.24 1.10
C ARG A 694 -24.59 -20.98 1.97
N LYS A 695 -25.84 -20.51 2.02
CA LYS A 695 -26.90 -21.20 2.79
C LYS A 695 -27.20 -22.56 2.15
N ARG A 696 -27.46 -23.59 2.98
CA ARG A 696 -27.93 -24.92 2.55
C ARG A 696 -29.21 -25.30 3.28
N ARG A 697 -30.05 -26.13 2.64
CA ARG A 697 -31.27 -26.71 3.25
C ARG A 697 -30.97 -27.68 4.39
N THR A 698 -29.93 -28.50 4.23
CA THR A 698 -29.48 -29.46 5.25
C THR A 698 -28.08 -29.08 5.72
N PRO A 699 -27.94 -28.66 6.99
CA PRO A 699 -26.63 -28.34 7.51
C PRO A 699 -25.71 -29.55 7.61
N GLY A 700 -24.44 -29.35 7.26
CA GLY A 700 -23.40 -30.32 7.56
C GLY A 700 -23.19 -30.38 9.07
N ARG A 701 -23.42 -31.55 9.68
CA ARG A 701 -23.04 -31.76 11.07
C ARG A 701 -21.51 -31.80 11.13
N ILE A 702 -20.89 -30.90 11.89
CA ILE A 702 -19.47 -31.01 12.21
C ILE A 702 -19.28 -32.26 13.06
N PRO A 703 -18.52 -33.27 12.60
CA PRO A 703 -18.28 -34.47 13.38
C PRO A 703 -17.48 -34.15 14.64
N LYS A 704 -17.68 -34.92 15.71
CA LYS A 704 -16.78 -34.84 16.87
C LYS A 704 -15.43 -35.40 16.44
N MET A 705 -14.38 -34.63 16.63
CA MET A 705 -13.02 -35.03 16.30
C MET A 705 -12.52 -36.10 17.28
N VAL A 706 -11.73 -37.04 16.79
CA VAL A 706 -11.08 -38.08 17.62
C VAL A 706 -9.81 -37.50 18.21
N GLU A 707 -9.68 -37.59 19.53
CA GLU A 707 -8.52 -37.17 20.31
C GLU A 707 -7.94 -38.38 21.06
N ASP A 708 -6.67 -38.32 21.46
CA ASP A 708 -6.12 -39.26 22.44
C ASP A 708 -6.40 -38.80 23.89
N GLU A 709 -5.88 -39.55 24.86
CA GLU A 709 -6.08 -39.27 26.29
C GLU A 709 -5.50 -37.92 26.74
N GLN A 710 -4.52 -37.39 26.01
CA GLN A 710 -3.89 -36.09 26.25
C GLN A 710 -4.54 -34.97 25.42
N GLY A 711 -5.58 -35.28 24.65
CA GLY A 711 -6.32 -34.32 23.83
C GLY A 711 -5.67 -34.03 22.47
N ARG A 712 -4.67 -34.79 22.02
CA ARG A 712 -4.00 -34.55 20.73
C ARG A 712 -4.89 -35.00 19.57
N TYR A 713 -4.84 -34.29 18.45
CA TYR A 713 -5.65 -34.61 17.27
C TYR A 713 -4.96 -35.59 16.32
N TRP A 714 -5.73 -36.53 15.77
CA TRP A 714 -5.30 -37.34 14.63
C TRP A 714 -5.43 -36.57 13.32
N THR A 715 -4.39 -36.62 12.48
CA THR A 715 -4.36 -36.10 11.11
C THR A 715 -3.89 -37.18 10.11
N PRO A 716 -4.70 -37.57 9.11
CA PRO A 716 -6.06 -37.12 8.89
C PRO A 716 -7.11 -37.80 9.78
N THR A 717 -6.87 -39.06 10.15
CA THR A 717 -7.75 -39.88 11.00
C THR A 717 -6.96 -40.94 11.74
N PRO A 718 -7.49 -41.47 12.86
CA PRO A 718 -6.98 -42.71 13.45
C PRO A 718 -7.13 -43.91 12.49
N PRO A 719 -6.48 -45.04 12.79
CA PRO A 719 -6.69 -46.31 12.10
C PRO A 719 -8.19 -46.68 11.96
N PRO A 720 -8.71 -46.97 10.75
CA PRO A 720 -10.12 -47.27 10.53
C PRO A 720 -10.57 -48.56 11.24
N GLY A 721 -11.69 -48.51 11.96
CA GLY A 721 -12.40 -49.70 12.47
C GLY A 721 -11.66 -50.56 13.51
N ALA A 722 -10.42 -50.20 13.88
CA ALA A 722 -9.59 -51.00 14.76
C ALA A 722 -9.59 -50.47 16.20
N VAL A 723 -9.70 -51.36 17.18
CA VAL A 723 -9.30 -51.04 18.55
C VAL A 723 -7.78 -50.85 18.55
N ILE A 724 -7.35 -49.60 18.69
CA ILE A 724 -5.93 -49.22 18.80
C ILE A 724 -5.43 -49.69 20.16
N ARG A 725 -4.38 -50.49 20.16
CA ARG A 725 -3.63 -50.81 21.37
C ARG A 725 -2.25 -50.19 21.27
N GLU A 726 -1.96 -49.25 22.13
CA GLU A 726 -0.61 -48.71 22.28
C GLU A 726 0.34 -49.77 22.88
N VAL A 727 1.54 -49.89 22.33
CA VAL A 727 2.51 -50.92 22.68
C VAL A 727 3.86 -50.28 23.00
N GLY A 728 4.32 -50.47 24.24
CA GLY A 728 5.60 -49.96 24.70
C GLY A 728 5.60 -48.45 24.97
N PRO A 729 6.78 -47.87 25.27
CA PRO A 729 6.92 -46.45 25.56
C PRO A 729 6.82 -45.61 24.27
N ILE A 730 6.65 -44.30 24.46
CA ILE A 730 6.77 -43.30 23.40
C ILE A 730 8.25 -42.93 23.29
N PHE A 731 8.91 -43.31 22.19
CA PHE A 731 10.32 -43.01 21.97
C PHE A 731 10.47 -41.57 21.48
N GLY A 732 11.27 -40.76 22.18
CA GLY A 732 11.35 -39.31 21.98
C GLY A 732 10.59 -38.50 23.04
N GLN A 733 9.84 -39.18 23.93
CA GLN A 733 9.14 -38.52 25.04
C GLN A 733 10.13 -38.00 26.08
N ARG A 734 10.06 -36.70 26.38
CA ARG A 734 10.95 -36.04 27.34
C ARG A 734 10.30 -34.84 28.01
N GLU A 735 10.85 -34.45 29.15
CA GLU A 735 10.46 -33.27 29.91
C GLU A 735 11.68 -32.42 30.20
N PHE A 736 11.57 -31.11 30.05
CA PHE A 736 12.69 -30.19 30.29
C PHE A 736 12.20 -28.83 30.80
N GLU A 737 13.07 -28.13 31.54
CA GLU A 737 12.80 -26.76 32.00
C GLU A 737 13.05 -25.78 30.85
N HIS A 738 12.08 -24.91 30.57
CA HIS A 738 12.21 -23.89 29.52
C HIS A 738 11.99 -22.46 30.07
N GLY A 739 12.91 -21.56 29.72
CA GLY A 739 12.83 -20.12 30.01
C GLY A 739 13.16 -19.70 31.45
N ARG A 740 13.11 -18.38 31.71
CA ARG A 740 13.45 -17.78 33.02
C ARG A 740 12.55 -18.23 34.18
N PHE A 741 11.35 -18.74 33.90
CA PHE A 741 10.35 -19.12 34.90
C PHE A 741 10.35 -20.62 35.24
N LYS A 742 11.29 -21.41 34.69
CA LYS A 742 11.38 -22.88 34.90
C LYS A 742 10.06 -23.61 34.64
N ALA A 743 9.34 -23.22 33.60
CA ALA A 743 8.16 -23.95 33.19
C ALA A 743 8.61 -25.30 32.62
N ILE A 744 8.06 -26.40 33.13
CA ILE A 744 8.31 -27.74 32.59
C ILE A 744 7.53 -27.85 31.28
N ARG A 745 8.25 -28.16 30.19
CA ARG A 745 7.66 -28.48 28.88
C ARG A 745 7.76 -29.98 28.64
N HIS A 746 6.74 -30.54 28.01
CA HIS A 746 6.68 -31.94 27.60
C HIS A 746 6.81 -32.03 26.08
N ILE A 747 7.56 -33.02 25.60
CA ILE A 747 7.56 -33.45 24.20
C ILE A 747 7.08 -34.91 24.17
N PRO A 748 6.13 -35.29 23.30
CA PRO A 748 5.32 -34.39 22.49
C PRO A 748 4.47 -33.45 23.35
N SER A 749 4.28 -32.21 22.91
CA SER A 749 3.44 -31.23 23.60
C SER A 749 1.95 -31.59 23.54
N SER A 750 1.11 -30.85 24.27
CA SER A 750 -0.35 -30.92 24.15
C SER A 750 -0.86 -30.54 22.76
N ASP A 751 -0.06 -29.79 22.00
CA ASP A 751 -0.41 -29.24 20.69
C ASP A 751 0.15 -30.09 19.55
N ALA A 752 0.86 -31.18 19.88
CA ALA A 752 1.35 -32.13 18.90
C ALA A 752 0.18 -32.80 18.17
N THR A 753 0.36 -33.04 16.88
CA THR A 753 -0.58 -33.82 16.08
C THR A 753 -0.10 -35.26 15.93
N MET A 754 -1.04 -36.17 15.68
CA MET A 754 -0.76 -37.59 15.55
C MET A 754 -1.10 -38.09 14.15
N SER A 755 -0.17 -38.82 13.54
CA SER A 755 -0.40 -39.56 12.31
C SER A 755 0.02 -41.02 12.49
N TRP A 756 -0.36 -41.88 11.55
CA TRP A 756 0.05 -43.27 11.60
C TRP A 756 0.29 -43.86 10.21
N LEU A 757 1.08 -44.92 10.17
CA LEU A 757 1.33 -45.71 8.98
C LEU A 757 1.12 -47.20 9.28
N ASP A 758 0.49 -47.92 8.34
CA ASP A 758 0.37 -49.36 8.41
C ASP A 758 1.70 -49.99 7.98
N CYS A 759 2.40 -50.61 8.92
CA CYS A 759 3.67 -51.26 8.69
C CYS A 759 3.52 -52.78 8.48
N SER A 760 2.29 -53.30 8.54
CA SER A 760 2.01 -54.73 8.35
C SER A 760 1.84 -55.13 6.89
N ARG A 761 1.55 -54.14 6.04
CA ARG A 761 1.39 -54.32 4.60
C ARG A 761 2.76 -54.34 3.89
N PRO A 762 2.89 -55.09 2.79
CA PRO A 762 4.10 -55.07 1.99
C PRO A 762 4.25 -53.70 1.30
N ILE A 763 5.48 -53.19 1.29
CA ILE A 763 5.82 -51.90 0.70
C ILE A 763 6.62 -52.11 -0.60
N GLU A 764 6.45 -51.18 -1.52
CA GLU A 764 7.27 -51.02 -2.73
C GLU A 764 8.44 -50.10 -2.42
N SER A 765 8.16 -48.92 -1.86
CA SER A 765 9.15 -47.91 -1.53
C SER A 765 8.78 -47.06 -0.31
N ILE A 766 9.80 -46.47 0.30
CA ILE A 766 9.70 -45.44 1.34
C ILE A 766 10.26 -44.15 0.76
N LYS A 767 9.56 -43.03 0.98
CA LYS A 767 10.09 -41.69 0.71
C LYS A 767 10.10 -40.89 1.99
N VAL A 768 11.13 -40.10 2.21
CA VAL A 768 11.25 -39.19 3.34
C VAL A 768 11.63 -37.80 2.87
N ALA A 769 11.27 -36.80 3.66
CA ALA A 769 11.87 -35.47 3.52
C ALA A 769 12.37 -34.97 4.87
N LEU A 770 13.55 -34.35 4.82
CA LEU A 770 14.26 -33.80 5.96
C LEU A 770 14.36 -32.28 5.78
N CYS A 771 14.11 -31.52 6.85
CA CYS A 771 14.45 -30.10 6.88
C CYS A 771 15.88 -29.87 7.38
N HIS A 772 16.33 -28.61 7.41
CA HIS A 772 17.48 -28.23 8.23
C HIS A 772 17.21 -28.54 9.70
N GLY A 773 18.19 -29.09 10.40
CA GLY A 773 18.07 -29.40 11.83
C GLY A 773 18.45 -28.25 12.73
N THR A 774 18.64 -28.59 14.01
CA THR A 774 19.07 -27.69 15.08
C THR A 774 20.25 -28.33 15.84
N GLU A 775 20.90 -27.57 16.72
CA GLU A 775 21.99 -28.08 17.56
C GLU A 775 21.55 -29.23 18.48
N SER A 776 20.25 -29.31 18.83
CA SER A 776 19.69 -30.39 19.66
C SER A 776 19.70 -31.78 19.01
N SER A 777 20.08 -31.89 17.73
CA SER A 777 20.08 -33.15 16.98
C SER A 777 18.71 -33.86 16.95
N GLN A 778 17.61 -33.13 17.18
CA GLN A 778 16.26 -33.64 16.96
C GLN A 778 16.10 -34.09 15.49
N LEU A 779 15.59 -35.31 15.27
CA LEU A 779 15.34 -35.88 13.96
C LEU A 779 14.55 -34.87 13.09
N PRO A 780 15.14 -34.31 12.01
CA PRO A 780 14.51 -33.24 11.24
C PRO A 780 13.54 -33.79 10.18
N LEU A 781 12.82 -34.86 10.51
CA LEU A 781 11.93 -35.58 9.60
C LEU A 781 10.58 -34.88 9.52
N VAL A 782 10.34 -34.17 8.41
CA VAL A 782 9.08 -33.46 8.15
C VAL A 782 8.06 -34.31 7.41
N SER A 783 8.49 -35.34 6.69
CA SER A 783 7.60 -36.22 5.92
C SER A 783 8.11 -37.64 5.81
N LEU A 784 7.16 -38.59 5.82
CA LEU A 784 7.43 -39.99 5.55
C LEU A 784 6.25 -40.63 4.81
N SER A 785 6.53 -41.30 3.69
CA SER A 785 5.53 -41.93 2.84
C SER A 785 5.87 -43.39 2.58
N LEU A 786 4.87 -44.28 2.70
CA LEU A 786 4.94 -45.68 2.30
C LEU A 786 4.08 -45.89 1.06
N LYS A 787 4.70 -46.35 -0.03
CA LYS A 787 3.96 -46.87 -1.19
C LYS A 787 3.77 -48.37 -1.01
N TYR A 788 2.53 -48.83 -0.99
CA TYR A 788 2.20 -50.24 -0.78
C TYR A 788 2.20 -51.02 -2.08
N SER A 789 2.78 -52.22 -2.07
CA SER A 789 2.91 -53.03 -3.29
C SER A 789 1.65 -53.84 -3.62
N ASP A 790 0.76 -54.03 -2.64
CA ASP A 790 -0.48 -54.82 -2.78
C ASP A 790 -1.59 -54.10 -3.56
N ASP A 791 -1.76 -52.80 -3.40
CA ASP A 791 -2.79 -52.00 -4.08
C ASP A 791 -2.26 -50.70 -4.72
N GLN A 792 -0.95 -50.49 -4.71
CA GLN A 792 -0.27 -49.30 -5.26
C GLN A 792 -0.68 -47.97 -4.58
N THR A 793 -1.38 -48.02 -3.44
CA THR A 793 -1.71 -46.81 -2.67
C THR A 793 -0.49 -46.27 -1.94
N THR A 794 -0.54 -44.99 -1.59
CA THR A 794 0.49 -44.34 -0.77
C THR A 794 -0.17 -43.76 0.48
N SER A 795 0.43 -44.03 1.63
CA SER A 795 0.10 -43.37 2.89
C SER A 795 1.27 -42.52 3.33
N SER A 796 0.98 -41.31 3.80
CA SER A 796 1.99 -40.29 4.09
C SER A 796 1.68 -39.58 5.38
N ILE A 797 2.75 -39.17 6.08
CA ILE A 797 2.71 -38.17 7.15
C ILE A 797 3.44 -36.93 6.66
N GLY A 798 2.93 -35.74 6.98
CA GLY A 798 3.52 -34.47 6.57
C GLY A 798 3.42 -34.18 5.06
N PRO A 799 4.19 -33.21 4.54
CA PRO A 799 4.14 -32.76 3.15
C PRO A 799 4.59 -33.81 2.14
N THR A 800 3.97 -33.88 0.97
CA THR A 800 4.26 -34.91 -0.06
C THR A 800 4.70 -34.34 -1.40
N LYS A 801 4.66 -33.01 -1.58
CA LYS A 801 5.11 -32.31 -2.79
C LYS A 801 6.04 -31.20 -2.36
N PHE A 802 7.28 -31.30 -2.78
CA PHE A 802 8.32 -30.31 -2.53
C PHE A 802 8.70 -29.62 -3.84
N SER A 803 8.94 -28.32 -3.76
CA SER A 803 9.48 -27.55 -4.86
C SER A 803 10.49 -26.56 -4.32
N SER A 804 11.66 -26.47 -4.96
CA SER A 804 12.63 -25.44 -4.64
C SER A 804 12.20 -24.10 -5.24
N PRO A 805 12.44 -22.98 -4.54
CA PRO A 805 12.36 -21.66 -5.17
C PRO A 805 13.30 -21.56 -6.36
N THR A 806 12.90 -20.77 -7.37
CA THR A 806 13.65 -20.61 -8.62
C THR A 806 14.92 -19.79 -8.46
N ASP A 807 14.96 -18.90 -7.47
CA ASP A 807 16.11 -18.12 -7.02
C ASP A 807 16.60 -18.65 -5.66
N THR A 808 17.90 -18.48 -5.38
CA THR A 808 18.49 -18.91 -4.10
C THR A 808 18.34 -17.86 -2.99
N HIS A 809 18.02 -16.61 -3.38
CA HIS A 809 17.80 -15.48 -2.50
C HIS A 809 16.47 -14.81 -2.88
N GLY A 810 15.65 -14.43 -1.90
CA GLY A 810 14.42 -13.68 -2.11
C GLY A 810 14.67 -12.21 -2.45
N ARG A 811 13.60 -11.45 -2.72
CA ARG A 811 13.65 -10.07 -3.23
C ARG A 811 14.41 -9.06 -2.34
N ASN A 812 14.67 -9.42 -1.08
CA ASN A 812 15.40 -8.61 -0.10
C ASN A 812 16.82 -9.11 0.21
N GLY A 813 17.36 -10.02 -0.61
CA GLY A 813 18.71 -10.59 -0.39
C GLY A 813 18.79 -11.70 0.68
N ASN A 814 17.66 -12.11 1.25
CA ASN A 814 17.60 -13.21 2.21
C ASN A 814 17.59 -14.56 1.50
N TYR A 815 18.34 -15.56 1.97
CA TYR A 815 18.23 -16.96 1.51
C TYR A 815 16.81 -17.45 1.59
N TRP A 816 16.33 -18.30 0.66
CA TRP A 816 15.01 -18.94 0.74
C TRP A 816 14.87 -19.98 1.87
N CYS A 817 15.33 -19.64 3.06
CA CYS A 817 15.30 -20.37 4.31
C CYS A 817 15.17 -19.35 5.47
N TRP A 818 14.31 -19.64 6.45
CA TRP A 818 14.12 -18.79 7.64
C TRP A 818 14.92 -19.29 8.85
N CYS A 819 15.66 -20.39 8.72
CA CYS A 819 16.48 -20.92 9.80
C CYS A 819 17.47 -19.90 10.40
N PRO A 820 18.09 -19.00 9.62
CA PRO A 820 18.95 -17.93 10.16
C PRO A 820 18.22 -16.90 11.04
N GLU A 821 16.89 -16.79 10.93
CA GLU A 821 16.10 -15.83 11.73
C GLU A 821 15.86 -16.31 13.17
N GLY A 822 16.27 -17.53 13.51
CA GLY A 822 16.14 -18.09 14.85
C GLY A 822 17.11 -17.51 15.86
N SER A 823 16.96 -17.90 17.13
CA SER A 823 17.89 -17.48 18.18
C SER A 823 19.31 -18.01 17.92
N GLU A 824 20.32 -17.39 18.54
CA GLU A 824 21.71 -17.86 18.47
C GLU A 824 21.80 -19.35 18.86
N GLY A 825 22.49 -20.17 18.05
CA GLY A 825 22.59 -21.63 18.24
C GLY A 825 21.35 -22.45 17.84
N SER A 826 20.39 -21.86 17.13
CA SER A 826 19.17 -22.56 16.68
C SER A 826 19.29 -23.23 15.31
N HIS A 827 20.38 -23.01 14.57
CA HIS A 827 20.62 -23.54 13.23
C HIS A 827 22.06 -24.07 13.11
N ARG A 828 22.27 -24.97 12.16
CA ARG A 828 23.58 -25.52 11.81
C ARG A 828 24.07 -24.82 10.55
N ASP A 829 25.13 -24.02 10.66
CA ASP A 829 25.67 -23.25 9.54
C ASP A 829 26.10 -24.14 8.37
N GLU A 830 26.64 -25.32 8.66
CA GLU A 830 27.07 -26.26 7.61
C GLU A 830 25.88 -26.71 6.74
N GLU A 831 24.71 -26.95 7.35
CA GLU A 831 23.52 -27.38 6.60
C GLU A 831 22.94 -26.27 5.71
N LEU A 832 23.08 -25.00 6.11
CA LEU A 832 22.58 -23.85 5.36
C LEU A 832 23.37 -23.64 4.06
N GLU A 833 24.67 -23.91 4.09
CA GLU A 833 25.56 -23.78 2.92
C GLU A 833 25.48 -24.98 1.98
N GLU A 834 25.29 -26.19 2.52
CA GLU A 834 25.40 -27.43 1.75
C GLU A 834 24.11 -27.87 1.07
N ARG A 835 22.93 -27.46 1.57
CA ARG A 835 21.65 -27.99 1.09
C ARG A 835 20.48 -27.01 1.13
N PRO A 836 19.49 -27.17 0.21
CA PRO A 836 18.22 -26.47 0.34
C PRO A 836 17.52 -26.84 1.65
N HIS A 837 16.57 -25.99 2.07
CA HIS A 837 15.84 -26.18 3.34
C HIS A 837 15.19 -27.57 3.46
N TYR A 838 14.64 -28.11 2.37
CA TYR A 838 14.12 -29.48 2.32
C TYR A 838 14.95 -30.36 1.39
N ILE A 839 15.35 -31.54 1.86
CA ILE A 839 15.92 -32.62 1.05
C ILE A 839 14.95 -33.80 1.04
N GLU A 840 14.71 -34.36 -0.14
CA GLU A 840 13.98 -35.61 -0.33
C GLU A 840 14.96 -36.79 -0.49
N ASP A 841 14.62 -37.93 0.12
CA ASP A 841 15.32 -39.20 -0.09
C ASP A 841 14.31 -40.35 -0.30
N SER A 842 14.73 -41.40 -0.99
CA SER A 842 13.86 -42.53 -1.31
C SER A 842 14.59 -43.87 -1.27
N TRP A 843 13.89 -44.89 -0.80
CA TRP A 843 14.39 -46.25 -0.69
C TRP A 843 13.41 -47.26 -1.28
N ASN A 844 13.87 -48.02 -2.28
CA ASN A 844 13.11 -49.11 -2.88
C ASN A 844 13.41 -50.40 -2.12
N ALA A 845 12.45 -50.84 -1.32
CA ALA A 845 12.61 -51.97 -0.40
C ALA A 845 12.08 -53.28 -0.97
N GLU A 846 10.98 -53.21 -1.75
CA GLU A 846 10.14 -54.31 -2.21
C GLU A 846 10.02 -55.46 -1.19
N GLY A 847 9.02 -55.38 -0.31
CA GLY A 847 8.75 -56.46 0.64
C GLY A 847 8.06 -56.00 1.93
N SER A 848 7.99 -56.91 2.91
CA SER A 848 7.41 -56.61 4.22
C SER A 848 8.45 -56.07 5.19
N LEU A 849 8.07 -55.06 5.97
CA LEU A 849 8.90 -54.53 7.06
C LEU A 849 8.99 -55.54 8.22
N LYS A 850 10.15 -55.59 8.86
CA LYS A 850 10.42 -56.45 10.02
C LYS A 850 10.69 -55.63 11.27
N PHE A 851 11.54 -54.61 11.17
CA PHE A 851 11.89 -53.73 12.28
C PHE A 851 11.95 -52.27 11.85
N VAL A 852 11.73 -51.38 12.80
CA VAL A 852 12.26 -50.02 12.76
C VAL A 852 13.32 -49.89 13.87
N GLN A 853 14.46 -49.32 13.50
CA GLN A 853 15.50 -48.89 14.43
C GLN A 853 15.31 -47.41 14.75
N LEU A 854 15.35 -47.06 16.03
CA LEU A 854 15.27 -45.69 16.51
C LEU A 854 16.51 -45.35 17.33
N TRP A 855 17.12 -44.19 17.05
CA TRP A 855 18.16 -43.61 17.89
C TRP A 855 17.52 -42.60 18.82
N VAL A 856 17.76 -42.77 20.11
CA VAL A 856 17.35 -41.85 21.17
C VAL A 856 18.59 -41.55 21.98
N ASP A 857 18.90 -40.27 22.18
CA ASP A 857 20.06 -39.86 22.95
C ASP A 857 19.82 -39.96 24.47
N ASP A 858 20.83 -39.59 25.26
CA ASP A 858 20.78 -39.66 26.72
C ASP A 858 19.74 -38.70 27.34
N ASP A 859 19.34 -37.65 26.60
CA ASP A 859 18.33 -36.66 26.99
C ASP A 859 16.91 -37.07 26.52
N GLY A 860 16.77 -38.24 25.90
CA GLY A 860 15.49 -38.76 25.41
C GLY A 860 15.03 -38.13 24.09
N VAL A 861 15.91 -37.44 23.35
CA VAL A 861 15.63 -36.85 22.03
C VAL A 861 15.63 -37.96 20.99
N LEU A 862 14.60 -38.02 20.15
CA LEU A 862 14.60 -38.88 18.97
C LEU A 862 15.51 -38.26 17.90
N THR A 863 16.65 -38.89 17.62
CA THR A 863 17.69 -38.34 16.73
C THR A 863 17.75 -39.00 15.36
N GLY A 864 17.33 -40.27 15.24
CA GLY A 864 17.47 -41.04 14.01
C GLY A 864 16.44 -42.16 13.83
N LEU A 865 16.20 -42.57 12.58
CA LEU A 865 15.27 -43.63 12.21
C LEU A 865 15.76 -44.44 11.00
N GLN A 866 15.59 -45.77 11.03
CA GLN A 866 15.91 -46.66 9.91
C GLN A 866 14.94 -47.86 9.84
N PHE A 867 14.50 -48.27 8.65
CA PHE A 867 13.68 -49.46 8.45
C PHE A 867 14.50 -50.67 8.01
N ILE A 868 14.05 -51.85 8.42
CA ILE A 868 14.64 -53.14 8.03
C ILE A 868 13.54 -54.08 7.56
N THR A 869 13.69 -54.63 6.36
CA THR A 869 12.78 -55.62 5.78
C THR A 869 12.97 -57.03 6.34
N GLN A 870 12.07 -57.95 6.00
CA GLN A 870 12.19 -59.36 6.38
C GLN A 870 13.44 -60.05 5.83
N ASP A 871 13.85 -59.71 4.60
CA ASP A 871 15.07 -60.18 3.95
C ASP A 871 16.34 -59.44 4.42
N ARG A 872 16.24 -58.64 5.49
CA ARG A 872 17.34 -57.92 6.14
C ARG A 872 17.99 -56.84 5.27
N LYS A 873 17.27 -56.30 4.28
CA LYS A 873 17.68 -55.07 3.62
C LYS A 873 17.41 -53.91 4.58
N GLU A 874 18.36 -52.99 4.65
CA GLU A 874 18.29 -51.81 5.49
C GLU A 874 18.04 -50.59 4.61
N SER A 875 17.13 -49.71 5.04
CA SER A 875 17.01 -48.39 4.45
C SER A 875 18.25 -47.55 4.78
N PRO A 876 18.46 -46.39 4.11
CA PRO A 876 19.29 -45.35 4.68
C PRO A 876 18.84 -45.04 6.13
N ALA A 877 19.80 -44.74 6.99
CA ALA A 877 19.52 -44.25 8.33
C ALA A 877 19.34 -42.73 8.24
N TRP A 878 18.13 -42.24 8.53
CA TRP A 878 17.79 -40.82 8.40
C TRP A 878 17.91 -40.10 9.73
N GLY A 879 18.48 -38.90 9.71
CA GLY A 879 18.76 -38.09 10.90
C GLY A 879 20.17 -38.29 11.45
N TYR A 880 20.36 -37.95 12.72
CA TYR A 880 21.66 -37.97 13.41
C TYR A 880 21.89 -39.32 14.10
N CYS A 881 22.18 -40.34 13.28
CA CYS A 881 22.26 -41.74 13.72
C CYS A 881 23.63 -42.09 14.34
N VAL A 882 24.03 -41.36 15.39
CA VAL A 882 25.31 -41.53 16.09
C VAL A 882 25.10 -42.31 17.38
N GLY A 883 25.82 -43.43 17.58
CA GLY A 883 25.75 -44.27 18.80
C GLY A 883 25.68 -45.77 18.52
N GLU A 884 26.09 -46.61 19.50
CA GLU A 884 26.26 -48.06 19.30
C GLU A 884 24.99 -48.92 19.42
N LYS A 885 23.88 -48.41 19.99
CA LYS A 885 22.71 -49.24 20.35
C LYS A 885 21.34 -48.61 20.03
N PRO A 886 20.88 -48.63 18.77
CA PRO A 886 19.51 -48.21 18.45
C PRO A 886 18.47 -49.18 19.04
N VAL A 887 17.31 -48.63 19.43
CA VAL A 887 16.16 -49.43 19.87
C VAL A 887 15.50 -50.09 18.66
N LYS A 888 15.27 -51.40 18.74
CA LYS A 888 14.62 -52.19 17.68
C LYS A 888 13.16 -52.47 18.02
N LEU A 889 12.22 -51.89 17.27
CA LEU A 889 10.79 -52.15 17.41
C LEU A 889 10.32 -53.18 16.36
N PRO A 890 9.63 -54.27 16.77
CA PRO A 890 9.12 -55.26 15.84
C PRO A 890 7.87 -54.76 15.11
N LEU A 891 7.92 -54.71 13.78
CA LEU A 891 6.82 -54.29 12.91
C LEU A 891 5.95 -55.48 12.44
N GLN A 892 5.98 -56.59 13.17
CA GLN A 892 5.18 -57.77 12.90
C GLN A 892 4.20 -58.03 14.05
N ALA A 893 3.01 -58.52 13.69
CA ALA A 893 1.99 -58.84 14.66
C ALA A 893 2.41 -60.04 15.54
N GLN A 894 2.46 -59.83 16.85
CA GLN A 894 2.74 -60.89 17.83
C GLN A 894 1.60 -61.94 17.95
N LYS A 895 0.42 -61.68 17.36
CA LYS A 895 -0.76 -62.57 17.39
C LYS A 895 -1.44 -62.61 16.01
N LYS A 896 -1.99 -63.78 15.62
CA LYS A 896 -2.60 -64.03 14.29
C LYS A 896 -3.66 -63.01 13.83
N ASN A 897 -4.38 -62.37 14.75
CA ASN A 897 -5.48 -61.44 14.43
C ASN A 897 -5.09 -59.96 14.57
N ARG A 898 -3.79 -59.63 14.54
CA ARG A 898 -3.33 -58.24 14.67
C ARG A 898 -2.48 -57.81 13.49
N ALA A 899 -2.41 -56.51 13.27
CA ALA A 899 -1.47 -55.81 12.41
C ALA A 899 -0.62 -54.86 13.27
N ALA A 900 0.57 -54.49 12.78
CA ALA A 900 1.46 -53.54 13.43
C ALA A 900 1.48 -52.23 12.63
N GLY A 901 1.33 -51.11 13.33
CA GLY A 901 1.49 -49.78 12.77
C GLY A 901 2.41 -48.93 13.63
N LEU A 902 2.85 -47.81 13.07
CA LEU A 902 3.60 -46.79 13.80
C LEU A 902 2.74 -45.54 13.96
N LYS A 903 2.62 -45.07 15.21
CA LYS A 903 2.04 -43.77 15.56
C LYS A 903 3.18 -42.76 15.66
N PHE A 904 3.06 -41.66 14.92
CA PHE A 904 4.02 -40.57 14.87
C PHE A 904 3.42 -39.35 15.57
N PHE A 905 4.22 -38.72 16.42
CA PHE A 905 3.88 -37.45 17.04
C PHE A 905 4.66 -36.35 16.33
N ILE A 906 3.92 -35.38 15.79
CA ILE A 906 4.44 -34.28 14.98
C ILE A 906 4.31 -33.00 15.80
N ASP A 907 5.43 -32.33 16.01
CA ASP A 907 5.53 -31.13 16.84
C ASP A 907 6.66 -30.22 16.33
N ARG A 908 6.74 -29.02 16.90
CA ARG A 908 7.75 -28.02 16.57
C ARG A 908 9.17 -28.53 16.81
N ILE A 909 10.08 -28.19 15.88
CA ILE A 909 11.51 -28.48 16.03
C ILE A 909 12.22 -27.60 17.08
N GLN A 910 11.56 -26.55 17.60
CA GLN A 910 12.03 -25.66 18.67
C GLN A 910 13.16 -24.70 18.27
N ARG A 911 13.05 -24.09 17.09
CA ARG A 911 14.05 -23.15 16.56
C ARG A 911 13.97 -21.74 17.18
N GLY A 912 12.88 -21.38 17.85
CA GLY A 912 12.64 -20.06 18.43
C GLY A 912 12.19 -18.99 17.42
N VAL A 913 11.74 -19.38 16.23
CA VAL A 913 11.21 -18.46 15.19
C VAL A 913 9.69 -18.38 15.21
N LEU A 914 9.12 -17.37 14.54
CA LEU A 914 7.68 -17.24 14.39
C LEU A 914 7.06 -18.45 13.64
N ARG A 915 7.77 -18.99 12.65
CA ARG A 915 7.33 -20.10 11.80
C ARG A 915 8.37 -21.22 11.84
N GLU A 916 8.07 -22.29 12.56
CA GLU A 916 8.98 -23.43 12.73
C GLU A 916 8.55 -24.61 11.86
N ASP A 917 9.50 -25.46 11.50
CA ASP A 917 9.18 -26.76 10.93
C ASP A 917 8.54 -27.66 12.00
N TYR A 918 7.54 -28.42 11.55
CA TYR A 918 6.90 -29.46 12.32
C TYR A 918 7.49 -30.80 11.90
N VAL A 919 8.15 -31.47 12.83
CA VAL A 919 8.91 -32.71 12.60
C VAL A 919 8.39 -33.83 13.48
N VAL A 920 8.75 -35.06 13.13
CA VAL A 920 8.52 -36.23 13.98
C VAL A 920 9.39 -36.11 15.23
N VAL A 921 8.77 -35.78 16.36
CA VAL A 921 9.45 -35.65 17.65
C VAL A 921 9.42 -36.94 18.48
N ALA A 922 8.43 -37.80 18.22
CA ALA A 922 8.32 -39.09 18.90
C ALA A 922 7.60 -40.15 18.06
N VAL A 923 7.85 -41.41 18.38
CA VAL A 923 7.26 -42.58 17.72
C VAL A 923 6.81 -43.62 18.74
N GLN A 924 5.66 -44.25 18.49
CA GLN A 924 5.13 -45.33 19.33
C GLN A 924 4.60 -46.47 18.45
N LEU A 925 4.84 -47.71 18.88
CA LEU A 925 4.28 -48.88 18.22
C LEU A 925 2.79 -49.03 18.58
N ILE A 926 1.94 -49.28 17.58
CA ILE A 926 0.52 -49.56 17.78
C ILE A 926 0.14 -50.92 17.21
N GLY A 927 -0.66 -51.65 17.97
CA GLY A 927 -1.31 -52.88 17.54
C GLY A 927 -2.71 -52.59 17.03
N LEU A 928 -2.98 -53.02 15.81
CA LEU A 928 -4.28 -52.89 15.15
C LEU A 928 -4.99 -54.24 15.20
N THR A 929 -6.26 -54.26 15.58
CA THR A 929 -7.07 -55.48 15.50
C THR A 929 -7.57 -55.63 14.07
N LYS A 930 -7.28 -56.76 13.40
CA LYS A 930 -7.83 -57.01 12.06
C LYS A 930 -9.35 -57.17 12.18
N VAL A 931 -10.10 -56.33 11.46
CA VAL A 931 -11.56 -56.44 11.32
C VAL A 931 -11.88 -57.59 10.38
#